data_AF-A0A962H1C0-F1
#
_entry.id   AF-A0A962H1C0-F1
#
_cell.length_a   1.000
_cell.length_b   1.000
_cell.length_c   1.000
_cell.angle_alpha   90.00
_cell.angle_beta   90.00
_cell.angle_gamma   90.00
#
_symmetry.space_group_name_H-M   'P 1'
#
loop_
_entity.id
_entity.type
_entity.pdbx_description
1 polymer ?
#
loop_
_entity_poly.entity_id
_entity_poly.type
_entity_poly.pdbx_seq_one_letter_code
_entity_poly.pdbx_strand_id
1 'polypeptide(L)'
;MTQVARKDDKVRYRGPRGRALQIFPGSGQAKSGPNWIVSATLLETEKLYALMVARIEAGWIEAAAAHLSKRHCYEPSWDEKGGRAVGFEDISLYGLPIIQRRRIAYGPVDPAAARQLFLRHQLVRGEGPARHPVLAHNAAMRELARAKEEKLRRRGLLKDEEQLAEWFESRCPAEIIDSHGLLRWLKQATPAEQAALKLSLDDLVIPSAQGDEGFDFPDALEVQGARLLLEYHFDPNGDRDGVTATVPLAVLLGLSEAEIDWLVPGLREDKAAALIKSLPKALRRHVVPAPDFARAFLEAVRPRSAPFAVALATYLSQVAGIDIRESDFDISTLPAYLSLNLRIVDEHGKVLTEERDLAAVKERFAEAARAAFAERVDAEFQRDSLSDWPLDELPLEISAEGGARAFPALYDDGGKVGLRAFADAGEAMAAHPRGVRRLVLIQIDDQLRYWQRHLKLSADAQMAYGVVDSIERLRRDVIEAAVDRVLADSPQQPKPKLKPEAAKVRAQDVRDFKALASAVRRPADIPAAGRSDLVSRPAAAHAELVGDAAHSGRDARSLLREQPGIRTRAEFQALLARMRRDLGPEVQQLGTRVDAVLKAIKQLRAELTPPLMGFATANLADAREHLEALVHPGFVAEVGFERLEHYPRYLEALRLRVERLKRDPGKDQARLLEVQPFWRTCQRLMQARPGDPEVEALRWLIEEFRVSLFAQELGTAEPVSAKRIAKRMEQVGG
;
A
#
# COMPACT_ATOMS: atom_id res chain seq x y z
N MET A 1 -21.45 67.18 -46.57
CA MET A 1 -20.75 65.89 -46.32
C MET A 1 -21.52 64.65 -46.77
N THR A 2 -22.59 64.76 -47.56
CA THR A 2 -23.36 63.60 -48.07
C THR A 2 -22.80 62.99 -49.35
N GLN A 3 -21.78 63.59 -49.94
CA GLN A 3 -21.21 63.23 -51.25
C GLN A 3 -19.83 62.57 -51.14
N VAL A 4 -19.61 61.82 -50.05
CA VAL A 4 -18.46 60.91 -49.91
C VAL A 4 -18.84 59.51 -50.40
N ALA A 5 -17.89 58.74 -50.90
CA ALA A 5 -18.15 57.34 -51.27
C ALA A 5 -16.90 56.47 -51.08
N ARG A 6 -17.13 55.21 -50.69
CA ARG A 6 -16.11 54.16 -50.57
C ARG A 6 -16.16 53.26 -51.78
N LYS A 7 -15.02 52.88 -52.33
CA LYS A 7 -14.94 51.90 -53.42
C LYS A 7 -15.46 50.54 -52.95
N ASP A 8 -16.40 49.98 -53.69
CA ASP A 8 -17.08 48.71 -53.41
C ASP A 8 -16.62 47.62 -54.38
N ASP A 9 -16.40 48.00 -55.65
CA ASP A 9 -15.90 47.14 -56.73
C ASP A 9 -14.98 47.94 -57.67
N LYS A 10 -14.46 47.36 -58.76
CA LYS A 10 -13.50 47.99 -59.69
C LYS A 10 -13.93 49.39 -60.15
N VAL A 11 -15.22 49.58 -60.44
CA VAL A 11 -15.78 50.85 -60.96
C VAL A 11 -16.87 51.43 -60.04
N ARG A 12 -17.43 50.63 -59.12
CA ARG A 12 -18.57 51.00 -58.28
C ARG A 12 -18.13 51.52 -56.92
N TYR A 13 -18.76 52.60 -56.50
CA TYR A 13 -18.60 53.24 -55.20
C TYR A 13 -19.93 53.24 -54.46
N ARG A 14 -19.85 53.15 -53.13
CA ARG A 14 -20.97 53.20 -52.20
C ARG A 14 -20.91 54.48 -51.37
N GLY A 15 -21.95 55.29 -51.46
CA GLY A 15 -22.13 56.51 -50.67
C GLY A 15 -23.09 56.35 -49.49
N PRO A 16 -23.24 57.41 -48.67
CA PRO A 16 -24.25 57.50 -47.61
C PRO A 16 -25.64 57.08 -48.07
N ARG A 17 -26.39 56.40 -47.19
CA ARG A 17 -27.75 55.87 -47.45
C ARG A 17 -27.81 54.79 -48.54
N GLY A 18 -26.73 54.04 -48.74
CA GLY A 18 -26.68 52.90 -49.67
C GLY A 18 -26.62 53.28 -51.15
N ARG A 19 -26.33 54.55 -51.49
CA ARG A 19 -26.26 55.00 -52.88
C ARG A 19 -25.11 54.33 -53.62
N ALA A 20 -25.38 53.71 -54.76
CA ALA A 20 -24.36 53.23 -55.67
C ALA A 20 -24.05 54.29 -56.73
N LEU A 21 -22.78 54.59 -56.94
CA LEU A 21 -22.31 55.58 -57.93
C LEU A 21 -21.00 55.15 -58.59
N GLN A 22 -20.64 55.80 -59.69
CA GLN A 22 -19.37 55.59 -60.39
C GLN A 22 -18.66 56.94 -60.60
N ILE A 23 -17.34 56.94 -60.70
CA ILE A 23 -16.62 58.16 -61.10
C ILE A 23 -16.90 58.41 -62.59
N PHE A 24 -17.20 59.65 -62.98
CA PHE A 24 -17.41 60.00 -64.38
C PHE A 24 -16.18 59.61 -65.23
N PRO A 25 -16.34 58.93 -66.38
CA PRO A 25 -15.20 58.38 -67.14
C PRO A 25 -14.13 59.40 -67.56
N GLY A 26 -14.53 60.66 -67.79
CA GLY A 26 -13.61 61.75 -68.12
C GLY A 26 -12.80 62.32 -66.94
N SER A 27 -13.00 61.82 -65.71
CA SER A 27 -12.25 62.28 -64.53
C SER A 27 -10.87 61.61 -64.45
N GLY A 28 -9.83 62.38 -64.13
CA GLY A 28 -8.50 61.82 -63.83
C GLY A 28 -8.52 60.81 -62.65
N GLN A 29 -9.49 60.92 -61.74
CA GLN A 29 -9.66 59.96 -60.63
C GLN A 29 -10.30 58.64 -61.05
N ALA A 30 -10.95 58.57 -62.22
CA ALA A 30 -11.52 57.33 -62.73
C ALA A 30 -10.41 56.30 -63.04
N LYS A 31 -9.24 56.78 -63.50
CA LYS A 31 -8.07 55.96 -63.80
C LYS A 31 -7.35 55.49 -62.53
N SER A 32 -7.21 56.36 -61.53
CA SER A 32 -6.53 56.02 -60.26
C SER A 32 -7.38 55.14 -59.34
N GLY A 33 -8.71 55.29 -59.39
CA GLY A 33 -9.66 54.46 -58.66
C GLY A 33 -9.40 54.37 -57.14
N PRO A 34 -9.31 55.51 -56.42
CA PRO A 34 -8.97 55.54 -54.99
C PRO A 34 -10.03 54.86 -54.13
N ASN A 35 -9.65 54.36 -52.94
CA ASN A 35 -10.58 53.67 -52.04
C ASN A 35 -11.67 54.58 -51.47
N TRP A 36 -11.41 55.89 -51.35
CA TRP A 36 -12.33 56.88 -50.84
C TRP A 36 -12.32 58.14 -51.69
N ILE A 37 -13.52 58.66 -51.97
CA ILE A 37 -13.72 59.86 -52.76
C ILE A 37 -14.69 60.83 -52.10
N VAL A 38 -14.53 62.11 -52.42
CA VAL A 38 -15.57 63.13 -52.31
C VAL A 38 -15.88 63.67 -53.70
N SER A 39 -17.14 63.97 -53.95
CA SER A 39 -17.60 64.66 -55.17
C SER A 39 -18.25 65.98 -54.81
N ALA A 40 -18.09 66.97 -55.69
CA ALA A 40 -18.82 68.25 -55.55
C ALA A 40 -20.26 68.13 -56.06
N THR A 41 -20.45 67.36 -57.13
CA THR A 41 -21.74 67.20 -57.80
C THR A 41 -21.94 65.75 -58.23
N LEU A 42 -23.19 65.29 -58.15
CA LEU A 42 -23.64 64.01 -58.72
C LEU A 42 -24.49 64.30 -59.96
N LEU A 43 -24.25 63.55 -61.04
CA LEU A 43 -25.05 63.60 -62.27
C LEU A 43 -25.76 62.26 -62.45
N GLU A 44 -27.09 62.31 -62.52
CA GLU A 44 -27.92 61.14 -62.77
C GLU A 44 -28.23 61.02 -64.25
N THR A 45 -27.82 59.90 -64.86
CA THR A 45 -28.17 59.52 -66.23
C THR A 45 -28.80 58.12 -66.19
N GLU A 46 -28.33 57.16 -67.00
CA GLU A 46 -28.60 55.73 -66.81
C GLU A 46 -27.91 55.17 -65.55
N LYS A 47 -26.87 55.85 -65.06
CA LYS A 47 -26.13 55.55 -63.83
C LYS A 47 -25.88 56.85 -63.08
N LEU A 48 -25.67 56.76 -61.77
CA LEU A 48 -25.28 57.90 -60.95
C LEU A 48 -23.76 58.11 -61.04
N TYR A 49 -23.34 59.24 -61.61
CA TYR A 49 -21.94 59.61 -61.80
C TYR A 49 -21.50 60.70 -60.82
N ALA A 50 -20.31 60.52 -60.24
CA ALA A 50 -19.62 61.52 -59.45
C ALA A 50 -18.76 62.42 -60.36
N LEU A 51 -19.00 63.72 -60.27
CA LEU A 51 -18.26 64.77 -60.97
C LEU A 51 -17.42 65.58 -59.98
N MET A 52 -16.34 66.20 -60.48
CA MET A 52 -15.41 66.99 -59.67
C MET A 52 -14.92 66.21 -58.44
N VAL A 53 -14.31 65.05 -58.72
CA VAL A 53 -13.95 64.05 -57.71
C VAL A 53 -12.55 64.31 -57.17
N ALA A 54 -12.41 64.27 -55.84
CA ALA A 54 -11.13 64.28 -55.14
C ALA A 54 -10.95 63.01 -54.31
N ARG A 55 -9.71 62.51 -54.24
CA ARG A 55 -9.31 61.44 -53.32
C ARG A 55 -9.29 61.99 -51.89
N ILE A 56 -9.84 61.22 -50.95
CA ILE A 56 -9.80 61.51 -49.52
C ILE A 56 -9.37 60.27 -48.73
N GLU A 57 -9.20 60.42 -47.42
CA GLU A 57 -8.93 59.31 -46.50
C GLU A 57 -10.05 59.17 -45.47
N ALA A 58 -10.25 57.95 -44.96
CA ALA A 58 -11.32 57.66 -44.00
C ALA A 58 -11.21 58.51 -42.72
N GLY A 59 -9.99 58.76 -42.22
CA GLY A 59 -9.75 59.58 -41.03
C GLY A 59 -10.18 61.04 -41.20
N TRP A 60 -10.12 61.58 -42.42
CA TRP A 60 -10.59 62.96 -42.69
C TRP A 60 -12.12 63.03 -42.61
N ILE A 61 -12.81 61.98 -43.03
CA ILE A 61 -14.27 61.89 -42.93
C ILE A 61 -14.68 61.80 -41.47
N GLU A 62 -13.99 60.99 -40.65
CA GLU A 62 -14.24 60.91 -39.21
C GLU A 62 -14.08 62.28 -38.54
N ALA A 63 -12.94 62.95 -38.76
CA ALA A 63 -12.66 64.25 -38.13
C ALA A 63 -13.67 65.33 -38.55
N ALA A 64 -13.97 65.41 -39.84
CA ALA A 64 -14.80 66.47 -40.38
C ALA A 64 -16.31 66.22 -40.16
N ALA A 65 -16.74 64.94 -40.12
CA ALA A 65 -18.14 64.54 -39.95
C ALA A 65 -18.46 63.98 -38.55
N ALA A 66 -17.64 64.25 -37.53
CA ALA A 66 -17.80 63.68 -36.19
C ALA A 66 -19.23 63.84 -35.63
N HIS A 67 -19.82 65.03 -35.80
CA HIS A 67 -21.18 65.38 -35.37
C HIS A 67 -22.31 64.65 -36.14
N LEU A 68 -22.01 64.01 -37.27
CA LEU A 68 -22.98 63.26 -38.10
C LEU A 68 -22.72 61.75 -38.08
N SER A 69 -21.62 61.32 -37.48
CA SER A 69 -21.22 59.92 -37.42
C SER A 69 -21.94 59.17 -36.30
N LYS A 70 -22.32 57.92 -36.55
CA LYS A 70 -22.81 56.99 -35.53
C LYS A 70 -21.70 56.03 -35.15
N ARG A 71 -21.45 55.91 -33.85
CA ARG A 71 -20.48 54.98 -33.27
C ARG A 71 -21.22 53.79 -32.67
N HIS A 72 -20.71 52.59 -32.89
CA HIS A 72 -21.23 51.37 -32.29
C HIS A 72 -20.05 50.61 -31.69
N CYS A 73 -20.06 50.43 -30.37
CA CYS A 73 -19.00 49.74 -29.64
C CYS A 73 -19.49 48.36 -29.21
N TYR A 74 -18.67 47.31 -29.35
CA TYR A 74 -19.05 45.92 -29.11
C TYR A 74 -17.85 45.09 -28.66
N GLU A 75 -18.11 43.84 -28.26
CA GLU A 75 -17.11 42.86 -27.80
C GLU A 75 -16.17 43.42 -26.70
N PRO A 76 -16.73 43.87 -25.55
CA PRO A 76 -15.89 44.20 -24.41
C PRO A 76 -15.13 42.95 -23.95
N SER A 77 -13.81 43.08 -23.82
CA SER A 77 -12.92 42.02 -23.38
C SER A 77 -11.81 42.58 -22.50
N TRP A 78 -11.23 41.74 -21.66
CA TRP A 78 -10.13 42.13 -20.80
C TRP A 78 -8.78 42.00 -21.53
N ASP A 79 -7.99 43.06 -21.54
CA ASP A 79 -6.60 43.03 -22.00
C ASP A 79 -5.69 42.72 -20.80
N GLU A 80 -5.33 41.45 -20.60
CA GLU A 80 -4.51 41.00 -19.46
C GLU A 80 -3.15 41.70 -19.38
N LYS A 81 -2.53 42.05 -20.52
CA LYS A 81 -1.24 42.75 -20.53
C LYS A 81 -1.44 44.23 -20.23
N GLY A 82 -2.48 44.83 -20.81
CA GLY A 82 -2.82 46.24 -20.65
C GLY A 82 -3.50 46.58 -19.32
N GLY A 83 -4.03 45.57 -18.63
CA GLY A 83 -4.75 45.66 -17.36
C GLY A 83 -6.01 46.50 -17.45
N ARG A 84 -6.75 46.46 -18.57
CA ARG A 84 -7.93 47.30 -18.81
C ARG A 84 -8.92 46.63 -19.75
N ALA A 85 -10.17 47.07 -19.71
CA ALA A 85 -11.17 46.66 -20.69
C ALA A 85 -10.92 47.32 -22.06
N VAL A 86 -10.94 46.51 -23.10
CA VAL A 86 -10.81 46.89 -24.51
C VAL A 86 -12.03 46.39 -25.27
N GLY A 87 -12.36 47.05 -26.38
CA GLY A 87 -13.40 46.58 -27.28
C GLY A 87 -13.15 47.07 -28.69
N PHE A 88 -14.12 46.84 -29.57
CA PHE A 88 -14.07 47.31 -30.94
C PHE A 88 -15.15 48.35 -31.17
N GLU A 89 -14.84 49.36 -31.99
CA GLU A 89 -15.83 50.31 -32.48
C GLU A 89 -15.92 50.33 -34.00
N ASP A 90 -17.14 50.49 -34.47
CA ASP A 90 -17.49 50.79 -35.85
C ASP A 90 -18.03 52.23 -35.94
N ILE A 91 -17.54 52.99 -36.90
CA ILE A 91 -18.01 54.35 -37.18
C ILE A 91 -18.65 54.37 -38.55
N SER A 92 -19.90 54.82 -38.60
CA SER A 92 -20.66 54.96 -39.85
C SER A 92 -21.19 56.36 -40.05
N LEU A 93 -21.30 56.79 -41.31
CA LEU A 93 -21.94 58.04 -41.72
C LEU A 93 -23.17 57.73 -42.56
N TYR A 94 -24.36 57.93 -41.98
CA TYR A 94 -25.65 57.59 -42.61
C TYR A 94 -25.66 56.16 -43.23
N GLY A 95 -25.15 55.17 -42.49
CA GLY A 95 -25.10 53.77 -42.94
C GLY A 95 -23.91 53.41 -43.83
N LEU A 96 -23.03 54.35 -44.19
CA LEU A 96 -21.75 54.05 -44.84
C LEU A 96 -20.68 53.76 -43.78
N PRO A 97 -20.10 52.55 -43.69
CA PRO A 97 -19.03 52.26 -42.74
C PRO A 97 -17.73 52.98 -43.12
N ILE A 98 -17.29 53.88 -42.24
CA ILE A 98 -16.06 54.67 -42.38
C ILE A 98 -14.88 53.92 -41.76
N ILE A 99 -15.05 53.49 -40.51
CA ILE A 99 -14.07 52.72 -39.75
C ILE A 99 -14.78 51.47 -39.25
N GLN A 100 -14.14 50.33 -39.39
CA GLN A 100 -14.65 49.06 -38.91
C GLN A 100 -13.63 48.43 -37.99
N ARG A 101 -14.11 47.92 -36.85
CA ARG A 101 -13.35 47.12 -35.90
C ARG A 101 -12.09 47.82 -35.38
N ARG A 102 -12.19 49.11 -35.06
CA ARG A 102 -11.09 49.85 -34.41
C ARG A 102 -11.02 49.45 -32.95
N ARG A 103 -9.87 48.94 -32.50
CA ARG A 103 -9.63 48.62 -31.09
C ARG A 103 -9.62 49.92 -30.28
N ILE A 104 -10.40 49.96 -29.20
CA ILE A 104 -10.50 51.10 -28.29
C ILE A 104 -10.40 50.67 -26.83
N ALA A 105 -10.08 51.62 -25.97
CA ALA A 105 -10.32 51.47 -24.54
C ALA A 105 -11.82 51.51 -24.28
N TYR A 106 -12.35 50.51 -23.58
CA TYR A 106 -13.79 50.38 -23.35
C TYR A 106 -14.26 51.14 -22.11
N GLY A 107 -13.35 51.41 -21.16
CA GLY A 107 -13.66 52.13 -19.91
C GLY A 107 -14.41 53.46 -20.10
N PRO A 108 -14.00 54.36 -21.02
CA PRO A 108 -14.73 55.60 -21.27
C PRO A 108 -16.09 55.43 -21.98
N VAL A 109 -16.33 54.29 -22.62
CA VAL A 109 -17.56 54.00 -23.35
C VAL A 109 -18.62 53.45 -22.41
N ASP A 110 -18.25 52.43 -21.63
CA ASP A 110 -19.09 51.82 -20.60
C ASP A 110 -18.23 51.47 -19.38
N PRO A 111 -18.16 52.39 -18.40
CA PRO A 111 -17.41 52.18 -17.17
C PRO A 111 -17.91 50.99 -16.35
N ALA A 112 -19.21 50.68 -16.40
CA ALA A 112 -19.80 49.60 -15.62
C ALA A 112 -19.38 48.23 -16.20
N ALA A 113 -19.47 48.06 -17.53
CA ALA A 113 -18.97 46.85 -18.19
C ALA A 113 -17.46 46.68 -17.99
N ALA A 114 -16.68 47.78 -18.08
CA ALA A 114 -15.25 47.75 -17.83
C ALA A 114 -14.92 47.35 -16.38
N ARG A 115 -15.68 47.86 -15.41
CA ARG A 115 -15.54 47.51 -13.99
C ARG A 115 -15.79 46.03 -13.75
N GLN A 116 -16.86 45.47 -14.31
CA GLN A 116 -17.17 44.05 -14.15
C GLN A 116 -16.06 43.15 -14.71
N LEU A 117 -15.51 43.50 -15.88
CA LEU A 117 -14.33 42.81 -16.43
C LEU A 117 -13.10 42.95 -15.51
N PHE A 118 -12.85 44.13 -14.97
CA PHE A 118 -11.76 44.37 -14.03
C PHE A 118 -11.89 43.53 -12.75
N LEU A 119 -13.07 43.51 -12.13
CA LEU A 119 -13.32 42.75 -10.90
C LEU A 119 -13.06 41.25 -11.15
N ARG A 120 -13.66 40.68 -12.19
CA ARG A 120 -13.52 39.26 -12.53
C ARG A 120 -12.08 38.89 -12.87
N HIS A 121 -11.44 39.60 -13.79
CA HIS A 121 -10.11 39.23 -14.23
C HIS A 121 -9.04 39.63 -13.21
N GLN A 122 -8.94 40.90 -12.83
CA GLN A 122 -7.83 41.37 -11.99
C GLN A 122 -7.96 40.97 -10.52
N LEU A 123 -9.15 41.03 -9.91
CA LEU A 123 -9.33 40.74 -8.48
C LEU A 123 -9.69 39.28 -8.23
N VAL A 124 -10.74 38.76 -8.88
CA VAL A 124 -11.25 37.39 -8.66
C VAL A 124 -10.32 36.32 -9.22
N ARG A 125 -9.82 36.46 -10.45
CA ARG A 125 -8.90 35.48 -11.07
C ARG A 125 -7.41 35.81 -10.90
N GLY A 126 -7.07 37.09 -10.73
CA GLY A 126 -5.68 37.54 -10.68
C GLY A 126 -5.03 37.69 -12.06
N GLU A 127 -5.82 37.63 -13.12
CA GLU A 127 -5.46 37.80 -14.52
C GLU A 127 -5.29 39.28 -14.85
N GLY A 128 -4.10 39.82 -14.61
CA GLY A 128 -3.77 41.19 -15.01
C GLY A 128 -2.36 41.58 -14.58
N PRO A 129 -1.89 42.79 -14.92
CA PRO A 129 -0.52 43.20 -14.68
C PRO A 129 -0.30 43.77 -13.27
N ALA A 130 -1.36 44.01 -12.47
CA ALA A 130 -1.19 44.58 -11.14
C ALA A 130 -0.47 43.60 -10.20
N ARG A 131 0.54 44.10 -9.48
CA ARG A 131 1.29 43.35 -8.46
C ARG A 131 1.33 44.16 -7.17
N HIS A 132 0.88 43.57 -6.08
CA HIS A 132 0.84 44.17 -4.74
C HIS A 132 0.79 43.05 -3.67
N PRO A 133 1.32 43.24 -2.44
CA PRO A 133 1.25 42.23 -1.39
C PRO A 133 -0.16 41.71 -1.08
N VAL A 134 -1.19 42.56 -1.16
CA VAL A 134 -2.61 42.15 -1.02
C VAL A 134 -3.03 41.15 -2.12
N LEU A 135 -2.63 41.40 -3.36
CA LEU A 135 -2.96 40.51 -4.49
C LEU A 135 -2.18 39.20 -4.42
N ALA A 136 -0.93 39.23 -3.94
CA ALA A 136 -0.13 38.03 -3.70
C ALA A 136 -0.74 37.17 -2.58
N HIS A 137 -1.20 37.80 -1.49
CA HIS A 137 -1.97 37.13 -0.43
C HIS A 137 -3.23 36.46 -1.02
N ASN A 138 -4.03 37.19 -1.79
CA ASN A 138 -5.24 36.65 -2.41
C ASN A 138 -4.95 35.49 -3.38
N ALA A 139 -3.84 35.54 -4.12
CA ALA A 139 -3.38 34.42 -4.93
C ALA A 139 -3.07 33.18 -4.07
N ALA A 140 -2.28 33.34 -3.00
CA ALA A 140 -1.96 32.24 -2.07
C ALA A 140 -3.23 31.65 -1.43
N MET A 141 -4.19 32.49 -1.02
CA MET A 141 -5.45 32.05 -0.44
C MET A 141 -6.32 31.24 -1.42
N ARG A 142 -6.33 31.61 -2.71
CA ARG A 142 -7.02 30.84 -3.76
C ARG A 142 -6.38 29.47 -3.96
N GLU A 143 -5.05 29.39 -3.97
CA GLU A 143 -4.37 28.09 -4.04
C GLU A 143 -4.66 27.22 -2.81
N LEU A 144 -4.65 27.80 -1.60
CA LEU A 144 -5.05 27.08 -0.38
C LEU A 144 -6.51 26.59 -0.44
N ALA A 145 -7.43 27.41 -0.94
CA ALA A 145 -8.83 27.04 -1.06
C ALA A 145 -9.05 25.92 -2.11
N ARG A 146 -8.30 25.94 -3.23
CA ARG A 146 -8.30 24.82 -4.20
C ARG A 146 -7.71 23.54 -3.61
N ALA A 147 -6.59 23.63 -2.91
CA ALA A 147 -5.99 22.48 -2.22
C ALA A 147 -6.98 21.88 -1.19
N LYS A 148 -7.79 22.72 -0.54
CA LYS A 148 -8.88 22.27 0.35
C LYS A 148 -9.99 21.53 -0.40
N GLU A 149 -10.42 21.99 -1.58
CA GLU A 149 -11.36 21.24 -2.42
C GLU A 149 -10.81 19.86 -2.85
N GLU A 150 -9.51 19.81 -3.19
CA GLU A 150 -8.83 18.55 -3.54
C GLU A 150 -8.77 17.59 -2.36
N LYS A 151 -8.36 18.08 -1.17
CA LYS A 151 -8.32 17.30 0.08
C LYS A 151 -9.72 16.77 0.46
N LEU A 152 -10.74 17.62 0.42
CA LEU A 152 -12.12 17.28 0.81
C LEU A 152 -12.90 16.52 -0.27
N ARG A 153 -12.35 16.38 -1.48
CA ARG A 153 -12.96 15.66 -2.61
C ARG A 153 -14.39 16.10 -2.91
N ARG A 154 -14.71 17.38 -2.73
CA ARG A 154 -16.04 17.97 -2.93
C ARG A 154 -15.91 19.16 -3.88
N ARG A 155 -16.48 19.03 -5.08
CA ARG A 155 -16.60 20.14 -6.04
C ARG A 155 -17.69 21.12 -5.60
N GLY A 156 -17.42 22.41 -5.79
CA GLY A 156 -18.37 23.46 -5.48
C GLY A 156 -18.37 23.84 -3.99
N LEU A 157 -17.26 23.59 -3.29
CA LEU A 157 -17.03 24.18 -1.97
C LEU A 157 -16.56 25.62 -2.09
N LEU A 158 -16.03 26.03 -3.25
CA LEU A 158 -15.67 27.42 -3.50
C LEU A 158 -16.86 28.26 -3.95
N LYS A 159 -16.89 29.51 -3.50
CA LYS A 159 -17.81 30.53 -4.04
C LYS A 159 -17.51 30.76 -5.51
N ASP A 160 -18.57 30.99 -6.29
CA ASP A 160 -18.44 31.24 -7.71
C ASP A 160 -17.82 32.62 -7.99
N GLU A 161 -17.45 32.86 -9.26
CA GLU A 161 -16.80 34.09 -9.66
C GLU A 161 -17.69 35.33 -9.49
N GLU A 162 -19.02 35.17 -9.58
CA GLU A 162 -19.96 36.29 -9.44
C GLU A 162 -20.05 36.71 -7.97
N GLN A 163 -20.17 35.75 -7.06
CA GLN A 163 -20.16 35.98 -5.61
C GLN A 163 -18.87 36.65 -5.15
N LEU A 164 -17.71 36.24 -5.70
CA LEU A 164 -16.44 36.89 -5.39
C LEU A 164 -16.34 38.29 -6.02
N ALA A 165 -16.87 38.49 -7.23
CA ALA A 165 -16.92 39.81 -7.86
C ALA A 165 -17.78 40.78 -7.04
N GLU A 166 -18.95 40.36 -6.58
CA GLU A 166 -19.82 41.13 -5.68
C GLU A 166 -19.13 41.44 -4.34
N TRP A 167 -18.42 40.45 -3.77
CA TRP A 167 -17.64 40.64 -2.55
C TRP A 167 -16.58 41.74 -2.72
N PHE A 168 -15.84 41.73 -3.84
CA PHE A 168 -14.87 42.77 -4.17
C PHE A 168 -15.53 44.11 -4.51
N GLU A 169 -16.67 44.09 -5.19
CA GLU A 169 -17.41 45.30 -5.58
C GLU A 169 -17.83 46.12 -4.35
N SER A 170 -18.28 45.46 -3.29
CA SER A 170 -18.66 46.10 -2.02
C SER A 170 -17.49 46.73 -1.25
N ARG A 171 -16.24 46.39 -1.58
CA ARG A 171 -15.02 46.79 -0.85
C ARG A 171 -14.06 47.66 -1.66
N CYS A 172 -14.11 47.56 -2.98
CA CYS A 172 -13.27 48.30 -3.91
C CYS A 172 -13.99 49.59 -4.35
N PRO A 173 -13.36 50.77 -4.27
CA PRO A 173 -13.97 52.03 -4.69
C PRO A 173 -14.57 51.98 -6.11
N ALA A 174 -15.73 52.60 -6.29
CA ALA A 174 -16.55 52.51 -7.51
C ALA A 174 -15.85 53.03 -8.78
N GLU A 175 -14.88 53.93 -8.61
CA GLU A 175 -14.18 54.62 -9.71
C GLU A 175 -13.08 53.75 -10.34
N ILE A 176 -12.68 52.66 -9.68
CA ILE A 176 -11.61 51.79 -10.14
C ILE A 176 -12.17 50.79 -11.16
N ILE A 177 -11.69 50.89 -12.40
CA ILE A 177 -12.12 50.05 -13.53
C ILE A 177 -10.96 49.36 -14.26
N ASP A 178 -9.73 49.54 -13.78
CA ASP A 178 -8.53 49.00 -14.39
C ASP A 178 -7.41 48.74 -13.35
N SER A 179 -6.41 47.99 -13.77
CA SER A 179 -5.28 47.58 -12.91
C SER A 179 -4.40 48.75 -12.48
N HIS A 180 -4.33 49.82 -13.27
CA HIS A 180 -3.51 50.98 -12.94
C HIS A 180 -4.17 51.83 -11.85
N GLY A 181 -5.48 52.04 -11.93
CA GLY A 181 -6.31 52.66 -10.91
C GLY A 181 -6.23 51.90 -9.59
N LEU A 182 -6.30 50.57 -9.64
CA LEU A 182 -6.15 49.71 -8.46
C LEU A 182 -4.80 49.93 -7.77
N LEU A 183 -3.68 49.89 -8.50
CA LEU A 183 -2.35 50.08 -7.92
C LEU A 183 -2.17 51.47 -7.33
N ARG A 184 -2.68 52.50 -8.02
CA ARG A 184 -2.62 53.89 -7.54
C ARG A 184 -3.36 54.04 -6.22
N TRP A 185 -4.57 53.48 -6.13
CA TRP A 185 -5.37 53.51 -4.92
C TRP A 185 -4.74 52.68 -3.80
N LEU A 186 -4.29 51.44 -4.06
CA LEU A 186 -3.63 50.60 -3.05
C LEU A 186 -2.40 51.26 -2.41
N LYS A 187 -1.66 52.08 -3.16
CA LYS A 187 -0.51 52.82 -2.64
C LYS A 187 -0.90 53.91 -1.62
N GLN A 188 -2.12 54.44 -1.73
CA GLN A 188 -2.64 55.51 -0.87
C GLN A 188 -3.63 55.00 0.19
N ALA A 189 -4.15 53.78 0.00
CA ALA A 189 -5.10 53.14 0.89
C ALA A 189 -4.49 52.88 2.28
N THR A 190 -5.29 53.13 3.31
CA THR A 190 -4.96 52.82 4.70
C THR A 190 -4.78 51.31 4.91
N PRO A 191 -4.07 50.88 5.98
CA PRO A 191 -3.94 49.46 6.29
C PRO A 191 -5.30 48.74 6.45
N ALA A 192 -6.32 49.43 6.96
CA ALA A 192 -7.67 48.89 7.10
C ALA A 192 -8.34 48.64 5.73
N GLU A 193 -8.24 49.59 4.81
CA GLU A 193 -8.77 49.43 3.44
C GLU A 193 -8.03 48.34 2.65
N GLN A 194 -6.71 48.24 2.82
CA GLN A 194 -5.93 47.14 2.23
C GLN A 194 -6.31 45.78 2.82
N ALA A 195 -6.54 45.72 4.13
CA ALA A 195 -6.98 44.50 4.81
C ALA A 195 -8.39 44.07 4.36
N ALA A 196 -9.28 45.03 4.09
CA ALA A 196 -10.63 44.74 3.61
C ALA A 196 -10.63 43.97 2.26
N LEU A 197 -9.62 44.16 1.41
CA LEU A 197 -9.47 43.43 0.15
C LEU A 197 -8.69 42.10 0.26
N LYS A 198 -8.19 41.74 1.45
CA LYS A 198 -7.53 40.45 1.65
C LYS A 198 -8.57 39.36 1.84
N LEU A 199 -8.50 38.32 1.01
CA LEU A 199 -9.33 37.13 1.15
C LEU A 199 -8.89 36.32 2.38
N SER A 200 -9.87 35.76 3.10
CA SER A 200 -9.69 34.65 4.02
C SER A 200 -10.18 33.33 3.39
N LEU A 201 -9.94 32.19 4.05
CA LEU A 201 -10.51 30.92 3.59
C LEU A 201 -12.04 30.92 3.66
N ASP A 202 -12.63 31.56 4.69
CA ASP A 202 -14.09 31.66 4.84
C ASP A 202 -14.73 32.58 3.78
N ASP A 203 -13.95 33.51 3.22
CA ASP A 203 -14.41 34.31 2.08
C ASP A 203 -14.47 33.49 0.80
N LEU A 204 -13.66 32.43 0.67
CA LEU A 204 -13.55 31.58 -0.51
C LEU A 204 -14.43 30.33 -0.44
N VAL A 205 -14.66 29.78 0.75
CA VAL A 205 -15.29 28.48 0.97
C VAL A 205 -16.74 28.64 1.48
N ILE A 206 -17.64 27.74 1.09
CA ILE A 206 -19.02 27.67 1.59
C ILE A 206 -19.02 27.15 3.05
N PRO A 207 -19.82 27.72 3.98
CA PRO A 207 -19.77 27.42 5.42
C PRO A 207 -19.90 25.95 5.85
N SER A 208 -20.39 25.06 4.99
CA SER A 208 -20.60 23.63 5.28
C SER A 208 -19.31 22.76 5.30
N ALA A 209 -18.12 23.37 5.23
CA ALA A 209 -16.83 22.68 5.11
C ALA A 209 -15.87 22.94 6.28
N GLN A 210 -16.39 22.89 7.52
CA GLN A 210 -15.59 23.06 8.74
C GLN A 210 -15.23 21.71 9.36
N GLY A 211 -13.92 21.43 9.49
CA GLY A 211 -13.30 20.26 10.12
C GLY A 211 -11.82 20.55 10.44
N ASP A 212 -11.15 19.71 11.22
CA ASP A 212 -9.72 19.88 11.55
C ASP A 212 -8.84 19.33 10.42
N GLU A 213 -8.67 20.13 9.37
CA GLU A 213 -7.97 19.77 8.13
C GLU A 213 -6.55 19.25 8.34
N GLY A 214 -5.84 19.77 9.35
CA GLY A 214 -4.45 19.41 9.60
C GLY A 214 -4.30 17.97 10.11
N PHE A 215 -5.27 17.51 10.90
CA PHE A 215 -5.30 16.13 11.40
C PHE A 215 -5.88 15.16 10.37
N ASP A 216 -6.97 15.56 9.71
CA ASP A 216 -7.69 14.67 8.78
C ASP A 216 -6.95 14.45 7.46
N PHE A 217 -6.26 15.49 6.97
CA PHE A 217 -5.56 15.50 5.69
C PHE A 217 -4.14 16.06 5.85
N PRO A 218 -3.24 15.31 6.53
CA PRO A 218 -1.89 15.77 6.83
C PRO A 218 -1.04 15.89 5.56
N ASP A 219 -0.02 16.75 5.57
CA ASP A 219 0.90 16.89 4.42
C ASP A 219 1.95 15.77 4.35
N ALA A 220 2.07 14.97 5.41
CA ALA A 220 2.94 13.81 5.44
C ALA A 220 2.35 12.69 6.31
N LEU A 221 2.63 11.45 5.94
CA LEU A 221 2.30 10.24 6.70
C LEU A 221 3.58 9.63 7.28
N GLU A 222 3.59 9.35 8.58
CA GLU A 222 4.68 8.60 9.20
C GLU A 222 4.37 7.10 9.17
N VAL A 223 5.23 6.34 8.50
CA VAL A 223 5.13 4.88 8.35
C VAL A 223 6.46 4.27 8.72
N GLN A 224 6.47 3.41 9.76
CA GLN A 224 7.68 2.73 10.24
C GLN A 224 8.90 3.68 10.44
N GLY A 225 8.66 4.89 10.94
CA GLY A 225 9.67 5.93 11.19
C GLY A 225 10.01 6.82 9.99
N ALA A 226 9.60 6.43 8.77
CA ALA A 226 9.81 7.23 7.58
C ALA A 226 8.66 8.22 7.36
N ARG A 227 9.01 9.45 6.97
CA ARG A 227 8.06 10.52 6.66
C ARG A 227 7.77 10.55 5.15
N LEU A 228 6.58 10.11 4.76
CA LEU A 228 6.12 10.08 3.37
C LEU A 228 5.33 11.36 3.06
N LEU A 229 5.75 12.14 2.06
CA LEU A 229 5.01 13.35 1.66
C LEU A 229 3.74 12.97 0.90
N LEU A 230 2.64 13.66 1.20
CA LEU A 230 1.32 13.38 0.62
C LEU A 230 0.89 14.48 -0.36
N GLU A 231 0.35 14.06 -1.49
CA GLU A 231 -0.33 14.90 -2.47
C GLU A 231 -1.79 14.44 -2.61
N TYR A 232 -2.71 15.39 -2.65
CA TYR A 232 -4.14 15.13 -2.74
C TYR A 232 -4.63 15.56 -4.10
N HIS A 233 -5.40 14.71 -4.76
CA HIS A 233 -5.98 15.01 -6.06
C HIS A 233 -7.42 14.54 -6.14
N PHE A 234 -8.31 15.42 -6.59
CA PHE A 234 -9.71 15.09 -6.82
C PHE A 234 -10.02 15.02 -8.32
N ASP A 235 -9.90 13.83 -8.88
CA ASP A 235 -10.27 13.53 -10.25
C ASP A 235 -11.05 12.21 -10.29
N PRO A 236 -12.38 12.22 -10.14
CA PRO A 236 -13.20 11.01 -10.07
C PRO A 236 -13.01 10.00 -11.21
N ASN A 237 -12.45 10.43 -12.34
CA ASN A 237 -12.22 9.59 -13.52
C ASN A 237 -10.73 9.34 -13.81
N GLY A 238 -9.82 9.91 -13.01
CA GLY A 238 -8.38 9.83 -13.22
C GLY A 238 -7.71 8.74 -12.41
N ASP A 239 -6.65 8.16 -12.95
CA ASP A 239 -5.90 7.10 -12.26
C ASP A 239 -5.16 7.60 -11.00
N ARG A 240 -4.95 8.91 -10.88
CA ARG A 240 -4.29 9.56 -9.73
C ARG A 240 -5.26 10.03 -8.64
N ASP A 241 -6.53 9.71 -8.77
CA ASP A 241 -7.56 10.11 -7.81
C ASP A 241 -7.26 9.61 -6.40
N GLY A 242 -7.43 10.49 -5.41
CA GLY A 242 -7.21 10.20 -4.00
C GLY A 242 -5.92 10.80 -3.47
N VAL A 243 -5.18 10.00 -2.71
CA VAL A 243 -3.96 10.42 -2.02
C VAL A 243 -2.77 9.70 -2.61
N THR A 244 -1.77 10.46 -3.05
CA THR A 244 -0.48 9.94 -3.52
C THR A 244 0.59 10.17 -2.46
N ALA A 245 1.25 9.11 -2.01
CA ALA A 245 2.40 9.19 -1.13
C ALA A 245 3.69 9.04 -1.92
N THR A 246 4.62 9.98 -1.74
CA THR A 246 5.96 9.91 -2.31
C THR A 246 6.84 9.04 -1.42
N VAL A 247 7.33 7.93 -1.98
CA VAL A 247 8.13 6.91 -1.29
C VAL A 247 9.53 6.86 -1.89
N PRO A 248 10.58 7.24 -1.14
CA PRO A 248 11.95 7.01 -1.56
C PRO A 248 12.26 5.52 -1.68
N LEU A 249 12.96 5.12 -2.73
CA LEU A 249 13.25 3.71 -3.04
C LEU A 249 13.92 2.96 -1.86
N ALA A 250 14.82 3.61 -1.12
CA ALA A 250 15.49 3.02 0.05
C ALA A 250 14.54 2.66 1.20
N VAL A 251 13.38 3.32 1.31
CA VAL A 251 12.41 3.09 2.40
C VAL A 251 11.39 2.00 2.03
N LEU A 252 11.23 1.73 0.73
CA LEU A 252 10.14 0.91 0.17
C LEU A 252 9.93 -0.42 0.91
N LEU A 253 11.00 -1.18 1.13
CA LEU A 253 10.91 -2.52 1.72
C LEU A 253 10.47 -2.51 3.19
N GLY A 254 10.81 -1.45 3.93
CA GLY A 254 10.46 -1.28 5.33
C GLY A 254 9.04 -0.77 5.57
N LEU A 255 8.28 -0.40 4.52
CA LEU A 255 6.91 0.07 4.68
C LEU A 255 5.98 -1.05 5.15
N SER A 256 5.16 -0.77 6.16
CA SER A 256 4.14 -1.71 6.61
C SER A 256 2.90 -1.65 5.73
N GLU A 257 2.50 -2.79 5.15
CA GLU A 257 1.25 -2.90 4.38
C GLU A 257 0.04 -2.54 5.23
N ALA A 258 0.03 -2.98 6.49
CA ALA A 258 -1.03 -2.62 7.42
C ALA A 258 -1.09 -1.10 7.62
N GLU A 259 0.01 -0.41 7.95
CA GLU A 259 -0.03 1.05 8.17
C GLU A 259 -0.45 1.85 6.93
N ILE A 260 -0.03 1.41 5.73
CA ILE A 260 -0.42 2.03 4.47
C ILE A 260 -1.91 1.82 4.18
N ASP A 261 -2.45 0.62 4.47
CA ASP A 261 -3.86 0.29 4.28
C ASP A 261 -4.79 1.16 5.15
N TRP A 262 -4.33 1.66 6.31
CA TRP A 262 -5.14 2.56 7.14
C TRP A 262 -5.39 3.94 6.53
N LEU A 263 -4.66 4.35 5.48
CA LEU A 263 -4.86 5.61 4.78
C LEU A 263 -4.75 6.86 5.71
N VAL A 264 -5.03 8.03 5.17
CA VAL A 264 -5.16 9.29 5.93
C VAL A 264 -6.45 9.32 6.77
N PRO A 265 -6.46 9.95 7.95
CA PRO A 265 -7.61 9.90 8.85
C PRO A 265 -8.94 10.34 8.23
N GLY A 266 -8.93 11.40 7.41
CA GLY A 266 -10.12 11.97 6.78
C GLY A 266 -10.82 11.07 5.77
N LEU A 267 -10.19 10.00 5.29
CA LEU A 267 -10.79 9.05 4.34
C LEU A 267 -11.15 7.70 4.98
N ARG A 268 -10.87 7.50 6.27
CA ARG A 268 -11.11 6.21 6.95
C ARG A 268 -12.59 5.90 7.11
N GLU A 269 -13.43 6.91 7.37
CA GLU A 269 -14.88 6.69 7.51
C GLU A 269 -15.47 6.21 6.18
N ASP A 270 -15.11 6.87 5.09
CA ASP A 270 -15.53 6.49 3.74
C ASP A 270 -15.04 5.09 3.37
N LYS A 271 -13.79 4.76 3.72
CA LYS A 271 -13.22 3.41 3.51
C LYS A 271 -14.01 2.35 4.26
N ALA A 272 -14.28 2.55 5.55
CA ALA A 272 -15.06 1.63 6.35
C ALA A 272 -16.50 1.49 5.82
N ALA A 273 -17.15 2.60 5.47
CA ALA A 273 -18.50 2.58 4.93
C ALA A 273 -18.57 1.88 3.56
N ALA A 274 -17.56 2.04 2.70
CA ALA A 274 -17.46 1.35 1.42
C ALA A 274 -17.27 -0.16 1.60
N LEU A 275 -16.37 -0.59 2.50
CA LEU A 275 -16.18 -2.00 2.86
C LEU A 275 -17.46 -2.62 3.42
N ILE A 276 -18.15 -1.95 4.34
CA ILE A 276 -19.44 -2.44 4.87
C ILE A 276 -20.48 -2.62 3.75
N LYS A 277 -20.48 -1.73 2.76
CA LYS A 277 -21.41 -1.82 1.61
C LYS A 277 -21.08 -2.98 0.68
N SER A 278 -19.80 -3.37 0.57
CA SER A 278 -19.33 -4.47 -0.27
C SER A 278 -19.61 -5.85 0.32
N LEU A 279 -19.93 -5.94 1.62
CA LEU A 279 -20.33 -7.20 2.26
C LEU A 279 -21.52 -7.89 1.55
N PRO A 280 -21.54 -9.24 1.55
CA PRO A 280 -22.69 -10.02 1.11
C PRO A 280 -23.98 -9.57 1.80
N LYS A 281 -25.08 -9.58 1.05
CA LYS A 281 -26.41 -9.11 1.52
C LYS A 281 -26.84 -9.72 2.85
N ALA A 282 -26.48 -10.99 3.09
CA ALA A 282 -26.81 -11.71 4.32
C ALA A 282 -26.11 -11.15 5.57
N LEU A 283 -24.86 -10.70 5.43
CA LEU A 283 -24.08 -10.09 6.51
C LEU A 283 -24.40 -8.61 6.65
N ARG A 284 -24.45 -7.89 5.51
CA ARG A 284 -24.66 -6.44 5.47
C ARG A 284 -25.91 -5.97 6.22
N ARG A 285 -27.02 -6.73 6.16
CA ARG A 285 -28.29 -6.36 6.84
C ARG A 285 -28.16 -6.16 8.36
N HIS A 286 -27.12 -6.70 8.99
CA HIS A 286 -26.86 -6.58 10.43
C HIS A 286 -26.04 -5.33 10.80
N VAL A 287 -25.46 -4.65 9.81
CA VAL A 287 -24.53 -3.51 9.97
C VAL A 287 -24.99 -2.30 9.15
N VAL A 288 -26.30 -2.05 9.12
CA VAL A 288 -26.93 -0.88 8.48
C VAL A 288 -27.47 0.05 9.58
N PRO A 289 -27.27 1.38 9.50
CA PRO A 289 -26.64 2.14 8.41
C PRO A 289 -25.10 2.07 8.40
N ALA A 290 -24.50 1.81 7.23
CA ALA A 290 -23.03 1.67 7.09
C ALA A 290 -22.22 2.87 7.64
N PRO A 291 -22.61 4.15 7.43
CA PRO A 291 -21.87 5.28 7.98
C PRO A 291 -21.82 5.33 9.51
N ASP A 292 -22.88 4.86 10.19
CA ASP A 292 -22.94 4.90 11.66
C ASP A 292 -21.99 3.86 12.27
N PHE A 293 -21.95 2.65 11.70
CA PHE A 293 -20.99 1.62 12.09
C PHE A 293 -19.54 2.01 11.75
N ALA A 294 -19.32 2.71 10.63
CA ALA A 294 -18.01 3.23 10.26
C ALA A 294 -17.49 4.24 11.30
N ARG A 295 -18.33 5.21 11.72
CA ARG A 295 -17.97 6.18 12.78
C ARG A 295 -17.68 5.49 14.11
N ALA A 296 -18.56 4.59 14.53
CA ALA A 296 -18.39 3.84 15.78
C ALA A 296 -17.12 2.98 15.80
N PHE A 297 -16.72 2.41 14.64
CA PHE A 297 -15.45 1.70 14.48
C PHE A 297 -14.25 2.62 14.72
N LEU A 298 -14.24 3.82 14.15
CA LEU A 298 -13.11 4.76 14.27
C LEU A 298 -12.99 5.37 15.67
N GLU A 299 -14.10 5.47 16.41
CA GLU A 299 -14.07 5.87 17.82
C GLU A 299 -13.53 4.76 18.73
N ALA A 300 -13.82 3.50 18.41
CA ALA A 300 -13.49 2.35 19.25
C ALA A 300 -12.08 1.78 19.00
N VAL A 301 -11.58 1.87 17.76
CA VAL A 301 -10.35 1.18 17.35
C VAL A 301 -9.22 2.17 17.08
N ARG A 302 -8.12 2.01 17.83
CA ARG A 302 -6.88 2.74 17.55
C ARG A 302 -6.21 2.16 16.29
N PRO A 303 -5.76 2.99 15.34
CA PRO A 303 -5.00 2.54 14.18
C PRO A 303 -3.72 1.78 14.56
N ARG A 304 -3.23 0.90 13.66
CA ARG A 304 -1.88 0.28 13.60
C ARG A 304 -1.66 -1.13 14.18
N SER A 305 -2.66 -1.80 14.74
CA SER A 305 -2.50 -3.15 15.29
C SER A 305 -2.79 -4.29 14.30
N ALA A 306 -3.42 -4.01 13.16
CA ALA A 306 -3.73 -4.98 12.10
C ALA A 306 -4.09 -4.25 10.78
N PRO A 307 -4.14 -4.94 9.61
CA PRO A 307 -4.73 -4.39 8.40
C PRO A 307 -6.15 -3.84 8.62
N PHE A 308 -6.57 -2.83 7.85
CA PHE A 308 -7.80 -2.08 8.10
C PHE A 308 -9.04 -2.99 7.99
N ALA A 309 -9.10 -3.82 6.95
CA ALA A 309 -10.19 -4.77 6.73
C ALA A 309 -10.30 -5.79 7.87
N VAL A 310 -9.18 -6.32 8.36
CA VAL A 310 -9.14 -7.25 9.51
C VAL A 310 -9.67 -6.59 10.78
N ALA A 311 -9.21 -5.37 11.07
CA ALA A 311 -9.65 -4.61 12.24
C ALA A 311 -11.17 -4.31 12.18
N LEU A 312 -11.67 -3.93 11.00
CA LEU A 312 -13.09 -3.68 10.76
C LEU A 312 -13.92 -4.96 10.91
N ALA A 313 -13.50 -6.08 10.30
CA ALA A 313 -14.18 -7.37 10.42
C ALA A 313 -14.30 -7.81 11.88
N THR A 314 -13.21 -7.68 12.65
CA THR A 314 -13.16 -8.03 14.08
C THR A 314 -14.16 -7.19 14.88
N TYR A 315 -14.16 -5.89 14.67
CA TYR A 315 -15.08 -4.96 15.33
C TYR A 315 -16.54 -5.26 14.98
N LEU A 316 -16.87 -5.39 13.69
CA LEU A 316 -18.24 -5.67 13.24
C LEU A 316 -18.74 -7.01 13.77
N SER A 317 -17.87 -8.02 13.84
CA SER A 317 -18.23 -9.33 14.37
C SER A 317 -18.67 -9.25 15.84
N GLN A 318 -17.94 -8.48 16.65
CA GLN A 318 -18.23 -8.28 18.06
C GLN A 318 -19.53 -7.51 18.27
N VAL A 319 -19.74 -6.42 17.52
CA VAL A 319 -20.92 -5.55 17.69
C VAL A 319 -22.19 -6.21 17.15
N ALA A 320 -22.11 -6.90 16.01
CA ALA A 320 -23.26 -7.54 15.37
C ALA A 320 -23.53 -8.97 15.87
N GLY A 321 -22.59 -9.58 16.60
CA GLY A 321 -22.71 -10.95 17.12
C GLY A 321 -22.69 -12.03 16.03
N ILE A 322 -22.02 -11.78 14.91
CA ILE A 322 -21.90 -12.67 13.75
C ILE A 322 -20.44 -12.80 13.34
N ASP A 323 -20.03 -13.92 12.73
CA ASP A 323 -18.67 -14.11 12.22
C ASP A 323 -18.53 -13.38 10.87
N ILE A 324 -17.85 -12.23 10.85
CA ILE A 324 -17.45 -11.48 9.66
C ILE A 324 -15.94 -11.59 9.54
N ARG A 325 -15.46 -11.99 8.37
CA ARG A 325 -14.03 -12.16 8.06
C ARG A 325 -13.58 -11.12 7.05
N GLU A 326 -12.26 -10.91 6.98
CA GLU A 326 -11.65 -10.05 5.97
C GLU A 326 -12.04 -10.48 4.55
N SER A 327 -12.06 -11.79 4.28
CA SER A 327 -12.42 -12.37 2.98
C SER A 327 -13.87 -12.12 2.55
N ASP A 328 -14.74 -11.67 3.46
CA ASP A 328 -16.13 -11.34 3.13
C ASP A 328 -16.24 -9.96 2.48
N PHE A 329 -15.21 -9.11 2.58
CA PHE A 329 -15.20 -7.82 1.90
C PHE A 329 -14.77 -7.98 0.45
N ASP A 330 -15.58 -7.45 -0.47
CA ASP A 330 -15.20 -7.36 -1.87
C ASP A 330 -14.36 -6.10 -2.10
N ILE A 331 -13.03 -6.26 -2.03
CA ILE A 331 -12.07 -5.15 -2.18
C ILE A 331 -12.09 -4.56 -3.60
N SER A 332 -12.43 -5.37 -4.60
CA SER A 332 -12.46 -4.94 -6.02
C SER A 332 -13.52 -3.89 -6.31
N THR A 333 -14.52 -3.77 -5.43
CA THR A 333 -15.60 -2.77 -5.55
C THR A 333 -15.25 -1.43 -4.92
N LEU A 334 -14.11 -1.32 -4.22
CA LEU A 334 -13.72 -0.05 -3.61
C LEU A 334 -13.31 0.96 -4.68
N PRO A 335 -13.78 2.22 -4.58
CA PRO A 335 -13.21 3.32 -5.32
C PRO A 335 -11.68 3.45 -5.12
N ALA A 336 -10.97 3.76 -6.20
CA ALA A 336 -9.50 3.82 -6.20
C ALA A 336 -8.92 4.83 -5.19
N TYR A 337 -9.66 5.89 -4.84
CA TYR A 337 -9.23 6.91 -3.88
C TYR A 337 -9.21 6.44 -2.42
N LEU A 338 -9.79 5.28 -2.11
CA LEU A 338 -9.78 4.66 -0.78
C LEU A 338 -8.57 3.73 -0.57
N SER A 339 -7.62 3.79 -1.50
CA SER A 339 -6.32 3.14 -1.43
C SER A 339 -5.23 4.18 -1.77
N LEU A 340 -4.13 4.14 -1.03
CA LEU A 340 -3.02 5.06 -1.22
C LEU A 340 -2.32 4.76 -2.54
N ASN A 341 -2.10 5.78 -3.37
CA ASN A 341 -1.25 5.66 -4.55
C ASN A 341 0.21 5.88 -4.14
N LEU A 342 1.12 4.99 -4.52
CA LEU A 342 2.52 5.03 -4.10
C LEU A 342 3.39 5.49 -5.28
N ARG A 343 3.95 6.69 -5.16
CA ARG A 343 4.92 7.22 -6.11
C ARG A 343 6.32 6.86 -5.64
N ILE A 344 6.95 5.90 -6.30
CA ILE A 344 8.32 5.49 -5.95
C ILE A 344 9.31 6.41 -6.66
N VAL A 345 10.23 6.99 -5.89
CA VAL A 345 11.27 7.91 -6.41
C VAL A 345 12.67 7.40 -6.10
N ASP A 346 13.61 7.67 -7.00
CA ASP A 346 15.03 7.46 -6.76
C ASP A 346 15.64 8.54 -5.84
N GLU A 347 16.95 8.50 -5.63
CA GLU A 347 17.66 9.45 -4.77
C GLU A 347 17.69 10.89 -5.30
N HIS A 348 17.46 11.06 -6.60
CA HIS A 348 17.39 12.36 -7.26
C HIS A 348 15.96 12.89 -7.36
N GLY A 349 14.98 12.17 -6.82
CA GLY A 349 13.56 12.53 -6.88
C GLY A 349 12.89 12.20 -8.21
N LYS A 350 13.53 11.42 -9.09
CA LYS A 350 12.92 10.97 -10.35
C LYS A 350 11.92 9.86 -10.05
N VAL A 351 10.71 9.99 -10.62
CA VAL A 351 9.66 8.99 -10.49
C VAL A 351 10.03 7.72 -11.27
N LEU A 352 10.05 6.59 -10.58
CA LEU A 352 10.27 5.26 -11.13
C LEU A 352 8.95 4.59 -11.51
N THR A 353 7.94 4.71 -10.66
CA THR A 353 6.58 4.17 -10.87
C THR A 353 5.55 4.88 -9.99
N GLU A 354 4.27 4.74 -10.33
CA GLU A 354 3.11 5.12 -9.51
C GLU A 354 2.08 3.98 -9.50
N GLU A 355 1.90 3.30 -8.37
CA GLU A 355 1.01 2.14 -8.23
C GLU A 355 0.39 2.06 -6.83
N ARG A 356 -0.75 1.38 -6.68
CA ARG A 356 -1.45 1.23 -5.39
C ARG A 356 -1.14 -0.08 -4.64
N ASP A 357 -0.59 -1.07 -5.33
CA ASP A 357 -0.26 -2.37 -4.75
C ASP A 357 1.17 -2.35 -4.19
N LEU A 358 1.29 -2.17 -2.87
CA LEU A 358 2.59 -2.15 -2.20
C LEU A 358 3.35 -3.47 -2.35
N ALA A 359 2.67 -4.61 -2.30
CA ALA A 359 3.31 -5.92 -2.37
C ALA A 359 3.94 -6.14 -3.76
N ALA A 360 3.20 -5.85 -4.83
CA ALA A 360 3.70 -5.94 -6.19
C ALA A 360 4.88 -4.98 -6.44
N VAL A 361 4.80 -3.74 -5.91
CA VAL A 361 5.88 -2.75 -6.03
C VAL A 361 7.13 -3.21 -5.27
N LYS A 362 6.98 -3.75 -4.05
CA LYS A 362 8.09 -4.30 -3.26
C LYS A 362 8.77 -5.46 -4.00
N GLU A 363 8.00 -6.39 -4.55
CA GLU A 363 8.54 -7.53 -5.30
C GLU A 363 9.35 -7.06 -6.52
N ARG A 364 8.78 -6.16 -7.33
CA ARG A 364 9.43 -5.66 -8.55
C ARG A 364 10.72 -4.89 -8.27
N PHE A 365 10.77 -4.10 -7.20
CA PHE A 365 11.92 -3.25 -6.87
C PHE A 365 12.80 -3.81 -5.75
N ALA A 366 12.65 -5.08 -5.38
CA ALA A 366 13.31 -5.64 -4.21
C ALA A 366 14.85 -5.50 -4.23
N GLU A 367 15.50 -5.83 -5.35
CA GLU A 367 16.96 -5.71 -5.47
C GLU A 367 17.43 -4.26 -5.44
N ALA A 368 16.80 -3.39 -6.24
CA ALA A 368 17.14 -1.97 -6.32
C ALA A 368 16.92 -1.24 -4.98
N ALA A 369 15.83 -1.57 -4.27
CA ALA A 369 15.54 -1.02 -2.95
C ALA A 369 16.52 -1.50 -1.88
N ARG A 370 16.97 -2.77 -1.92
CA ARG A 370 18.02 -3.25 -1.02
C ARG A 370 19.35 -2.53 -1.25
N ALA A 371 19.73 -2.29 -2.51
CA ALA A 371 20.94 -1.55 -2.83
C ALA A 371 20.85 -0.09 -2.35
N ALA A 372 19.76 0.62 -2.67
CA ALA A 372 19.54 2.00 -2.23
C ALA A 372 19.45 2.13 -0.70
N PHE A 373 18.91 1.12 -0.01
CA PHE A 373 18.88 1.08 1.45
C PHE A 373 20.27 0.85 2.05
N ALA A 374 21.04 -0.08 1.48
CA ALA A 374 22.40 -0.35 1.92
C ALA A 374 23.29 0.90 1.88
N GLU A 375 23.16 1.76 0.87
CA GLU A 375 23.94 3.00 0.80
C GLU A 375 23.66 3.98 1.96
N ARG A 376 22.53 3.85 2.66
CA ARG A 376 22.09 4.74 3.77
C ARG A 376 22.31 4.16 5.17
N VAL A 377 22.87 2.96 5.25
CA VAL A 377 23.16 2.27 6.52
C VAL A 377 24.64 2.38 6.81
N ASP A 378 25.00 2.71 8.05
CA ASP A 378 26.39 2.79 8.49
C ASP A 378 27.18 1.53 8.13
N ALA A 379 28.40 1.73 7.61
CA ALA A 379 29.29 0.65 7.18
C ALA A 379 29.63 -0.35 8.30
N GLU A 380 29.48 0.03 9.57
CA GLU A 380 29.69 -0.89 10.69
C GLU A 380 28.67 -2.04 10.71
N PHE A 381 27.46 -1.82 10.18
CA PHE A 381 26.40 -2.82 10.08
C PHE A 381 26.36 -3.51 8.73
N GLN A 382 27.41 -3.35 7.91
CA GLN A 382 27.56 -4.01 6.61
C GLN A 382 28.94 -4.62 6.47
N ARG A 383 29.01 -5.94 6.67
CA ARG A 383 30.25 -6.71 6.63
C ARG A 383 30.02 -8.05 5.96
N ASP A 384 30.82 -8.34 4.95
CA ASP A 384 30.82 -9.65 4.31
C ASP A 384 31.89 -10.57 4.90
N SER A 385 31.76 -11.87 4.64
CA SER A 385 32.81 -12.86 4.91
C SER A 385 33.31 -12.90 6.37
N LEU A 386 32.38 -12.78 7.32
CA LEU A 386 32.67 -12.90 8.75
C LEU A 386 33.13 -14.30 9.12
N SER A 387 34.22 -14.35 9.88
CA SER A 387 34.74 -15.57 10.52
C SER A 387 34.58 -15.56 12.04
N ASP A 388 34.42 -14.39 12.67
CA ASP A 388 34.13 -14.19 14.10
C ASP A 388 32.94 -13.24 14.29
N TRP A 389 32.43 -13.16 15.52
CA TRP A 389 31.36 -12.28 15.90
C TRP A 389 31.72 -10.79 15.68
N PRO A 390 30.88 -10.00 14.98
CA PRO A 390 31.31 -8.71 14.42
C PRO A 390 31.34 -7.53 15.40
N LEU A 391 30.46 -7.48 16.39
CA LEU A 391 30.25 -6.34 17.30
C LEU A 391 30.03 -6.83 18.73
N ASP A 392 30.27 -6.01 19.75
CA ASP A 392 30.05 -6.47 21.14
C ASP A 392 28.57 -6.76 21.42
N GLU A 393 27.68 -5.91 20.91
CA GLU A 393 26.23 -6.07 20.94
C GLU A 393 25.63 -5.66 19.58
N LEU A 394 24.79 -6.52 19.00
CA LEU A 394 23.97 -6.21 17.84
C LEU A 394 22.64 -5.62 18.31
N PRO A 395 22.37 -4.32 18.07
CA PRO A 395 21.10 -3.72 18.43
C PRO A 395 19.94 -4.37 17.65
N LEU A 396 18.74 -4.39 18.26
CA LEU A 396 17.52 -4.91 17.61
C LEU A 396 17.05 -4.01 16.47
N GLU A 397 17.27 -2.70 16.59
CA GLU A 397 16.83 -1.67 15.67
C GLU A 397 17.86 -0.53 15.70
N ILE A 398 18.20 0.00 14.53
CA ILE A 398 19.00 1.22 14.36
C ILE A 398 18.24 2.18 13.43
N SER A 399 18.66 3.44 13.40
CA SER A 399 18.17 4.41 12.42
C SER A 399 19.15 4.49 11.26
N ALA A 400 18.68 4.26 10.04
CA ALA A 400 19.39 4.62 8.82
C ALA A 400 19.29 6.14 8.57
N GLU A 401 20.09 6.64 7.63
CA GLU A 401 20.02 8.03 7.19
C GLU A 401 18.60 8.37 6.69
N GLY A 402 18.06 9.52 7.14
CA GLY A 402 16.68 9.92 6.85
C GLY A 402 15.61 9.36 7.80
N GLY A 403 16.01 8.72 8.90
CA GLY A 403 15.10 8.30 9.98
C GLY A 403 14.39 6.95 9.75
N ALA A 404 14.71 6.26 8.65
CA ALA A 404 14.18 4.94 8.38
C ALA A 404 14.75 3.92 9.39
N ARG A 405 13.91 3.01 9.89
CA ARG A 405 14.36 1.96 10.80
C ARG A 405 15.09 0.88 10.01
N ALA A 406 16.13 0.33 10.61
CA ALA A 406 16.90 -0.79 10.08
C ALA A 406 17.12 -1.86 11.16
N PHE A 407 17.20 -3.11 10.76
CA PHE A 407 17.25 -4.28 11.65
C PHE A 407 18.54 -5.09 11.38
N PRO A 408 19.61 -4.87 12.16
CA PRO A 408 20.87 -5.60 12.00
C PRO A 408 20.71 -7.11 12.24
N ALA A 409 21.16 -7.91 11.28
CA ALA A 409 21.13 -9.36 11.38
C ALA A 409 22.29 -10.02 10.63
N LEU A 410 22.70 -11.19 11.13
CA LEU A 410 23.61 -12.07 10.41
C LEU A 410 22.83 -12.81 9.32
N TYR A 411 23.47 -13.11 8.20
CA TYR A 411 22.88 -13.93 7.14
C TYR A 411 23.88 -14.97 6.62
N ASP A 412 23.35 -16.06 6.06
CA ASP A 412 24.13 -17.12 5.41
C ASP A 412 24.15 -16.87 3.90
N ASP A 413 25.35 -16.80 3.32
CA ASP A 413 25.61 -16.60 1.88
C ASP A 413 26.05 -17.90 1.19
N GLY A 414 25.55 -19.05 1.66
CA GLY A 414 25.84 -20.36 1.06
C GLY A 414 27.23 -20.92 1.37
N GLY A 415 27.97 -20.30 2.29
CA GLY A 415 29.32 -20.73 2.69
C GLY A 415 30.05 -19.72 3.57
N LYS A 416 29.62 -18.47 3.56
CA LYS A 416 30.13 -17.39 4.40
C LYS A 416 29.01 -16.77 5.22
N VAL A 417 29.38 -16.05 6.28
CA VAL A 417 28.45 -15.23 7.06
C VAL A 417 28.66 -13.77 6.69
N GLY A 418 27.59 -13.01 6.55
CA GLY A 418 27.65 -11.56 6.54
C GLY A 418 26.82 -10.95 7.67
N LEU A 419 27.10 -9.70 8.01
CA LEU A 419 26.25 -8.82 8.79
C LEU A 419 25.70 -7.77 7.83
N ARG A 420 24.38 -7.60 7.81
CA ARG A 420 23.73 -6.48 7.13
C ARG A 420 22.58 -5.94 7.97
N ALA A 421 22.24 -4.67 7.81
CA ALA A 421 20.97 -4.16 8.28
C ALA A 421 19.88 -4.43 7.23
N PHE A 422 18.75 -4.94 7.67
CA PHE A 422 17.58 -5.19 6.81
C PHE A 422 16.57 -4.06 6.98
N ALA A 423 15.86 -3.70 5.91
CA ALA A 423 14.76 -2.74 5.99
C ALA A 423 13.51 -3.35 6.65
N ASP A 424 13.31 -4.67 6.52
CA ASP A 424 12.20 -5.41 7.10
C ASP A 424 12.64 -6.24 8.32
N ALA A 425 11.84 -6.18 9.39
CA ALA A 425 12.12 -6.90 10.62
C ALA A 425 11.90 -8.42 10.49
N GLY A 426 10.92 -8.85 9.70
CA GLY A 426 10.62 -10.26 9.46
C GLY A 426 11.75 -10.95 8.70
N GLU A 427 12.27 -10.32 7.64
CA GLU A 427 13.45 -10.78 6.91
C GLU A 427 14.65 -10.90 7.85
N ALA A 428 14.90 -9.89 8.70
CA ALA A 428 15.99 -9.92 9.68
C ALA A 428 15.84 -11.08 10.67
N MET A 429 14.63 -11.30 11.21
CA MET A 429 14.32 -12.39 12.14
C MET A 429 14.51 -13.76 11.51
N ALA A 430 14.17 -13.93 10.23
CA ALA A 430 14.35 -15.18 9.51
C ALA A 430 15.83 -15.44 9.15
N ALA A 431 16.58 -14.40 8.79
CA ALA A 431 17.98 -14.51 8.37
C ALA A 431 18.92 -14.73 9.56
N HIS A 432 18.70 -14.01 10.67
CA HIS A 432 19.61 -13.95 11.80
C HIS A 432 20.00 -15.33 12.37
N PRO A 433 19.06 -16.24 12.70
CA PRO A 433 19.39 -17.55 13.22
C PRO A 433 20.22 -18.40 12.24
N ARG A 434 19.99 -18.26 10.93
CA ARG A 434 20.74 -18.97 9.88
C ARG A 434 22.17 -18.45 9.81
N GLY A 435 22.36 -17.14 9.88
CA GLY A 435 23.69 -16.52 9.95
C GLY A 435 24.46 -16.93 11.20
N VAL A 436 23.81 -16.94 12.37
CA VAL A 436 24.41 -17.42 13.63
C VAL A 436 24.84 -18.88 13.49
N ARG A 437 23.95 -19.77 12.99
CA ARG A 437 24.27 -21.19 12.75
C ARG A 437 25.49 -21.34 11.85
N ARG A 438 25.55 -20.61 10.74
CA ARG A 438 26.69 -20.64 9.82
C ARG A 438 27.98 -20.18 10.50
N LEU A 439 27.92 -19.14 11.34
CA LEU A 439 29.09 -18.64 12.06
C LEU A 439 29.61 -19.67 13.07
N VAL A 440 28.70 -20.37 13.76
CA VAL A 440 29.06 -21.49 14.64
C VAL A 440 29.79 -22.57 13.85
N LEU A 441 29.25 -23.00 12.70
CA LEU A 441 29.87 -24.03 11.86
C LEU A 441 31.28 -23.65 11.41
N ILE A 442 31.52 -22.38 11.08
CA ILE A 442 32.86 -21.88 10.73
C ILE A 442 33.82 -21.96 11.94
N GLN A 443 33.34 -21.65 13.14
CA GLN A 443 34.13 -21.60 14.38
C GLN A 443 34.44 -22.97 15.01
N ILE A 444 33.77 -24.03 14.57
CA ILE A 444 33.95 -25.42 15.05
C ILE A 444 34.37 -26.37 13.93
N ASP A 445 34.76 -25.84 12.78
CA ASP A 445 35.12 -26.59 11.57
C ASP A 445 36.26 -27.62 11.81
N ASP A 446 37.15 -27.36 12.77
CA ASP A 446 38.12 -28.34 13.27
C ASP A 446 37.45 -29.56 13.93
N GLN A 447 36.45 -29.36 14.80
CA GLN A 447 35.68 -30.44 15.42
C GLN A 447 34.82 -31.19 14.40
N LEU A 448 34.22 -30.50 13.42
CA LEU A 448 33.46 -31.13 12.34
C LEU A 448 34.34 -32.09 11.54
N ARG A 449 35.53 -31.62 11.11
CA ARG A 449 36.51 -32.48 10.43
C ARG A 449 37.01 -33.61 11.30
N TYR A 450 37.19 -33.39 12.61
CA TYR A 450 37.57 -34.43 13.54
C TYR A 450 36.52 -35.56 13.55
N TRP A 451 35.24 -35.23 13.75
CA TRP A 451 34.16 -36.21 13.79
C TRP A 451 33.93 -36.88 12.44
N GLN A 452 34.10 -36.17 11.33
CA GLN A 452 33.98 -36.75 10.00
C GLN A 452 34.99 -37.90 9.77
N ARG A 453 36.17 -37.84 10.40
CA ARG A 453 37.19 -38.90 10.34
C ARG A 453 37.03 -39.97 11.44
N HIS A 454 36.48 -39.60 12.60
CA HIS A 454 36.49 -40.46 13.80
C HIS A 454 35.13 -41.09 14.14
N LEU A 455 34.04 -40.66 13.51
CA LEU A 455 32.73 -41.31 13.64
C LEU A 455 32.79 -42.72 13.04
N LYS A 456 32.84 -43.71 13.93
CA LYS A 456 32.87 -45.13 13.58
C LYS A 456 31.44 -45.67 13.48
N LEU A 457 31.12 -46.23 12.32
CA LEU A 457 29.93 -47.04 12.09
C LEU A 457 30.36 -48.49 11.93
N SER A 458 29.54 -49.44 12.37
CA SER A 458 29.81 -50.87 12.23
C SER A 458 29.83 -51.29 10.75
N ALA A 459 30.51 -52.40 10.46
CA ALA A 459 30.53 -52.96 9.10
C ALA A 459 29.12 -53.27 8.57
N ASP A 460 28.22 -53.72 9.45
CA ASP A 460 26.82 -53.98 9.11
C ASP A 460 26.07 -52.71 8.70
N ALA A 461 26.22 -51.63 9.46
CA ALA A 461 25.62 -50.35 9.13
C ALA A 461 26.17 -49.76 7.83
N GLN A 462 27.49 -49.88 7.61
CA GLN A 462 28.14 -49.44 6.37
C GLN A 462 27.63 -50.23 5.16
N MET A 463 27.50 -51.56 5.26
CA MET A 463 26.91 -52.36 4.19
C MET A 463 25.44 -52.01 3.93
N ALA A 464 24.67 -51.74 4.99
CA ALA A 464 23.26 -51.40 4.88
C ALA A 464 23.04 -50.04 4.19
N TYR A 465 23.84 -49.03 4.52
CA TYR A 465 23.70 -47.72 3.90
C TYR A 465 24.45 -47.59 2.57
N GLY A 466 25.51 -48.37 2.33
CA GLY A 466 26.31 -48.31 1.11
C GLY A 466 25.54 -48.63 -0.18
N VAL A 467 24.37 -49.29 -0.08
CA VAL A 467 23.45 -49.48 -1.21
C VAL A 467 22.48 -48.31 -1.43
N VAL A 468 22.45 -47.36 -0.49
CA VAL A 468 21.62 -46.14 -0.51
C VAL A 468 22.46 -44.94 -0.96
N ASP A 469 23.58 -44.67 -0.26
CA ASP A 469 24.53 -43.59 -0.59
C ASP A 469 25.91 -43.85 0.07
N SER A 470 26.86 -42.94 -0.12
CA SER A 470 28.19 -42.91 0.48
C SER A 470 28.15 -42.77 2.01
N ILE A 471 29.08 -43.48 2.67
CA ILE A 471 29.25 -43.44 4.13
C ILE A 471 29.75 -42.06 4.58
N GLU A 472 30.54 -41.39 3.75
CA GLU A 472 31.01 -40.03 3.98
C GLU A 472 29.83 -39.04 4.09
N ARG A 473 28.80 -39.19 3.25
CA ARG A 473 27.56 -38.41 3.37
C ARG A 473 26.81 -38.75 4.64
N LEU A 474 26.65 -40.04 4.97
CA LEU A 474 26.00 -40.45 6.22
C LEU A 474 26.67 -39.87 7.47
N ARG A 475 28.01 -39.89 7.51
CA ARG A 475 28.76 -39.28 8.62
C ARG A 475 28.48 -37.79 8.73
N ARG A 476 28.44 -37.10 7.59
CA ARG A 476 28.10 -35.67 7.53
C ARG A 476 26.68 -35.42 8.04
N ASP A 477 25.70 -36.21 7.60
CA ASP A 477 24.30 -36.07 8.03
C ASP A 477 24.15 -36.27 9.54
N VAL A 478 24.85 -37.25 10.13
CA VAL A 478 24.90 -37.46 11.59
C VAL A 478 25.47 -36.25 12.31
N ILE A 479 26.55 -35.66 11.79
CA ILE A 479 27.21 -34.50 12.40
C ILE A 479 26.31 -33.26 12.30
N GLU A 480 25.70 -33.00 11.14
CA GLU A 480 24.80 -31.87 10.95
C GLU A 480 23.56 -31.99 11.87
N ALA A 481 22.97 -33.19 11.98
CA ALA A 481 21.87 -33.44 12.90
C ALA A 481 22.27 -33.25 14.38
N ALA A 482 23.50 -33.62 14.75
CA ALA A 482 24.04 -33.38 16.10
C ALA A 482 24.21 -31.88 16.38
N VAL A 483 24.73 -31.11 15.41
CA VAL A 483 24.83 -29.65 15.54
C VAL A 483 23.46 -29.02 15.73
N ASP A 484 22.48 -29.39 14.90
CA ASP A 484 21.14 -28.82 14.97
C ASP A 484 20.46 -29.12 16.31
N ARG A 485 20.70 -30.31 16.87
CA ARG A 485 20.25 -30.66 18.23
C ARG A 485 20.88 -29.80 19.31
N VAL A 486 22.20 -29.60 19.29
CA VAL A 486 22.89 -28.76 20.29
C VAL A 486 22.49 -27.29 20.17
N LEU A 487 22.12 -26.83 18.96
CA LEU A 487 21.56 -25.50 18.72
C LEU A 487 20.12 -25.39 19.26
N ALA A 488 19.29 -26.40 19.03
CA ALA A 488 17.90 -26.46 19.47
C ALA A 488 17.75 -26.58 20.99
N ASP A 489 18.67 -27.29 21.66
CA ASP A 489 18.70 -27.46 23.13
C ASP A 489 19.20 -26.20 23.88
N SER A 490 19.05 -25.03 23.26
CA SER A 490 19.25 -23.75 23.92
C SER A 490 18.19 -23.61 25.01
N PRO A 491 18.55 -23.43 26.30
CA PRO A 491 17.57 -23.04 27.29
C PRO A 491 16.94 -21.74 26.80
N GLN A 492 15.62 -21.76 26.59
CA GLN A 492 14.83 -20.53 26.57
C GLN A 492 15.35 -19.68 27.73
N GLN A 493 15.84 -18.47 27.45
CA GLN A 493 16.34 -17.57 28.48
C GLN A 493 15.37 -17.59 29.66
N PRO A 494 15.84 -17.72 30.91
CA PRO A 494 14.95 -17.59 32.05
C PRO A 494 14.26 -16.24 31.90
N LYS A 495 12.92 -16.27 31.78
CA LYS A 495 12.11 -15.05 31.84
C LYS A 495 12.65 -14.20 32.98
N PRO A 496 12.97 -12.91 32.75
CA PRO A 496 13.46 -12.06 33.82
C PRO A 496 12.45 -12.17 34.96
N LYS A 497 12.91 -12.65 36.12
CA LYS A 497 12.08 -12.69 37.32
C LYS A 497 11.72 -11.25 37.63
N LEU A 498 10.52 -10.81 37.21
CA LEU A 498 9.92 -9.63 37.79
C LEU A 498 9.91 -9.87 39.30
N LYS A 499 10.61 -9.02 40.04
CA LYS A 499 10.47 -8.96 41.49
C LYS A 499 8.99 -8.75 41.80
N PRO A 500 8.37 -9.56 42.66
CA PRO A 500 6.99 -9.35 43.05
C PRO A 500 6.97 -8.20 44.05
N GLU A 501 6.92 -6.97 43.55
CA GLU A 501 6.41 -5.84 44.34
C GLU A 501 5.13 -5.33 43.68
N ALA A 502 4.07 -5.35 44.49
CA ALA A 502 2.71 -4.83 44.26
C ALA A 502 1.79 -5.60 43.30
N ALA A 503 1.37 -6.80 43.70
CA ALA A 503 0.04 -7.32 43.35
C ALA A 503 -0.60 -8.01 44.56
N LYS A 504 -1.25 -7.24 45.44
CA LYS A 504 -2.24 -7.75 46.38
C LYS A 504 -3.62 -7.45 45.80
N VAL A 505 -4.15 -8.40 45.01
CA VAL A 505 -5.59 -8.46 44.74
C VAL A 505 -6.26 -8.91 46.04
N ARG A 506 -7.20 -8.10 46.55
CA ARG A 506 -7.90 -8.42 47.80
C ARG A 506 -8.94 -9.49 47.50
N ALA A 507 -9.09 -10.47 48.40
CA ALA A 507 -10.04 -11.57 48.30
C ALA A 507 -11.54 -11.16 48.24
N GLN A 508 -11.83 -9.85 48.24
CA GLN A 508 -13.15 -9.28 48.03
C GLN A 508 -13.51 -9.24 46.52
N ASP A 509 -12.55 -9.02 45.64
CA ASP A 509 -12.77 -8.81 44.19
C ASP A 509 -13.23 -10.10 43.46
N VAL A 510 -12.85 -11.27 43.99
CA VAL A 510 -13.24 -12.59 43.45
C VAL A 510 -14.69 -12.96 43.82
N ARG A 511 -15.25 -12.37 44.89
CA ARG A 511 -16.65 -12.60 45.27
C ARG A 511 -17.63 -11.79 44.42
N ASP A 512 -17.26 -10.58 44.02
CA ASP A 512 -18.10 -9.71 43.19
C ASP A 512 -18.16 -10.19 41.73
N PHE A 513 -17.08 -10.81 41.23
CA PHE A 513 -17.04 -11.43 39.89
C PHE A 513 -18.01 -12.62 39.75
N LYS A 514 -18.22 -13.38 40.83
CA LYS A 514 -19.16 -14.52 40.85
C LYS A 514 -20.62 -14.09 41.00
N ALA A 515 -20.88 -12.90 41.54
CA ALA A 515 -22.23 -12.32 41.62
C ALA A 515 -22.69 -11.74 40.27
N LEU A 516 -21.78 -11.11 39.51
CA LEU A 516 -22.06 -10.55 38.17
C LEU A 516 -22.31 -11.62 37.09
N ALA A 517 -21.68 -12.80 37.19
CA ALA A 517 -21.89 -13.92 36.27
C ALA A 517 -23.30 -14.55 36.36
N SER A 518 -24.09 -14.21 37.38
CA SER A 518 -25.44 -14.74 37.59
C SER A 518 -26.58 -13.84 37.06
N ALA A 519 -26.27 -12.67 36.51
CA ALA A 519 -27.27 -11.67 36.08
C ALA A 519 -27.48 -11.55 34.56
N VAL A 520 -26.96 -12.48 33.75
CA VAL A 520 -27.23 -12.50 32.31
C VAL A 520 -28.52 -13.31 32.05
N ARG A 521 -29.64 -12.61 31.84
CA ARG A 521 -30.86 -13.25 31.30
C ARG A 521 -30.59 -13.74 29.88
N ARG A 522 -31.04 -14.96 29.58
CA ARG A 522 -30.96 -15.57 28.24
C ARG A 522 -31.79 -14.78 27.22
N PRO A 523 -31.35 -14.69 25.95
CA PRO A 523 -32.03 -13.97 24.88
C PRO A 523 -33.23 -14.78 24.34
N ALA A 524 -34.30 -14.86 25.12
CA ALA A 524 -35.58 -15.43 24.67
C ALA A 524 -36.83 -14.62 25.09
N ASP A 525 -36.68 -13.51 25.85
CA ASP A 525 -37.83 -12.80 26.45
C ASP A 525 -37.93 -11.30 26.10
N ILE A 526 -37.51 -10.86 24.90
CA ILE A 526 -37.72 -9.46 24.46
C ILE A 526 -38.77 -9.42 23.34
N PRO A 527 -39.93 -8.77 23.55
CA PRO A 527 -40.96 -8.66 22.51
C PRO A 527 -40.54 -7.69 21.39
N ALA A 528 -41.03 -7.98 20.18
CA ALA A 528 -40.79 -7.22 18.96
C ALA A 528 -41.54 -5.87 18.96
N ALA A 529 -41.04 -4.87 19.67
CA ALA A 529 -41.38 -3.47 19.46
C ALA A 529 -40.30 -2.57 20.10
N GLY A 530 -39.55 -1.83 19.27
CA GLY A 530 -38.54 -0.87 19.76
C GLY A 530 -37.24 -0.87 18.96
N ARG A 531 -37.31 -0.65 17.64
CA ARG A 531 -36.13 -0.44 16.77
C ARG A 531 -35.67 1.03 16.69
N SER A 532 -36.02 1.88 17.67
CA SER A 532 -35.86 3.33 17.57
C SER A 532 -34.92 3.98 18.60
N ASP A 533 -34.45 3.28 19.64
CA ASP A 533 -33.87 3.97 20.82
C ASP A 533 -32.38 3.67 21.09
N LEU A 534 -31.57 3.45 20.05
CA LEU A 534 -30.12 3.19 20.19
C LEU A 534 -29.21 4.41 19.97
N VAL A 535 -29.72 5.64 20.00
CA VAL A 535 -28.91 6.87 19.75
C VAL A 535 -28.63 7.68 21.03
N SER A 536 -28.86 7.15 22.24
CA SER A 536 -28.76 8.00 23.44
C SER A 536 -28.29 7.30 24.70
N ARG A 537 -27.05 6.77 24.74
CA ARG A 537 -26.33 6.56 26.01
C ARG A 537 -24.83 6.89 25.86
N PRO A 538 -24.19 7.53 26.86
CA PRO A 538 -22.84 8.06 26.73
C PRO A 538 -21.78 6.94 26.75
N ALA A 539 -20.80 7.06 25.85
CA ALA A 539 -19.73 6.12 25.51
C ALA A 539 -18.64 5.89 26.60
N ALA A 540 -18.97 6.07 27.88
CA ALA A 540 -17.94 6.11 28.95
C ALA A 540 -17.73 4.79 29.71
N ALA A 541 -18.39 3.69 29.36
CA ALA A 541 -18.34 2.45 30.16
C ALA A 541 -17.80 1.20 29.43
N HIS A 542 -17.18 1.33 28.25
CA HIS A 542 -16.64 0.19 27.49
C HIS A 542 -15.13 0.28 27.19
N ALA A 543 -14.43 1.26 27.74
CA ALA A 543 -12.99 1.46 27.48
C ALA A 543 -12.05 0.48 28.24
N GLU A 544 -12.53 -0.31 29.20
CA GLU A 544 -11.67 -1.14 30.07
C GLU A 544 -11.70 -2.65 29.81
N LEU A 545 -12.31 -3.12 28.71
CA LEU A 545 -12.38 -4.56 28.37
C LEU A 545 -11.80 -4.95 27.01
N VAL A 546 -11.08 -4.05 26.33
CA VAL A 546 -10.42 -4.31 25.02
C VAL A 546 -9.05 -5.00 25.19
N GLY A 547 -8.73 -5.51 26.38
CA GLY A 547 -7.37 -5.90 26.76
C GLY A 547 -6.86 -7.29 26.36
N ASP A 548 -7.69 -8.27 25.97
CA ASP A 548 -7.21 -9.67 26.11
C ASP A 548 -7.58 -10.69 25.02
N ALA A 549 -7.92 -10.27 23.80
CA ALA A 549 -8.22 -11.24 22.72
C ALA A 549 -7.89 -10.80 21.28
N ALA A 550 -6.85 -9.99 21.07
CA ALA A 550 -6.32 -9.70 19.72
C ALA A 550 -5.04 -10.50 19.43
N HIS A 551 -5.18 -11.79 19.11
CA HIS A 551 -4.09 -12.62 18.58
C HIS A 551 -4.07 -12.55 17.05
N SER A 552 -3.08 -11.86 16.49
CA SER A 552 -2.37 -12.10 15.19
C SER A 552 -1.96 -10.83 14.41
N GLY A 553 -1.70 -9.72 15.10
CA GLY A 553 -1.05 -8.53 14.51
C GLY A 553 0.00 -7.97 15.47
N ARG A 554 1.00 -8.78 15.83
CA ARG A 554 2.03 -8.36 16.80
C ARG A 554 2.97 -7.34 16.13
N ASP A 555 3.17 -6.20 16.78
CA ASP A 555 4.22 -5.22 16.44
C ASP A 555 5.56 -5.96 16.27
N ALA A 556 6.30 -5.67 15.20
CA ALA A 556 7.63 -6.22 14.93
C ALA A 556 8.57 -6.07 16.15
N ARG A 557 8.40 -5.01 16.95
CA ARG A 557 9.13 -4.84 18.21
C ARG A 557 8.74 -5.84 19.30
N SER A 558 7.47 -6.26 19.37
CA SER A 558 7.00 -7.31 20.29
C SER A 558 7.56 -8.67 19.87
N LEU A 559 7.52 -8.96 18.57
CA LEU A 559 8.06 -10.21 18.01
C LEU A 559 9.58 -10.33 18.23
N LEU A 560 10.33 -9.25 18.01
CA LEU A 560 11.77 -9.19 18.26
C LEU A 560 12.14 -9.29 19.75
N ARG A 561 11.31 -8.76 20.65
CA ARG A 561 11.52 -8.83 22.11
C ARG A 561 11.16 -10.18 22.71
N GLU A 562 10.22 -10.92 22.13
CA GLU A 562 9.74 -12.19 22.64
C GLU A 562 10.66 -13.38 22.29
N GLN A 563 11.55 -13.24 21.30
CA GLN A 563 12.57 -14.23 20.95
C GLN A 563 13.92 -13.58 20.61
N PRO A 564 14.66 -13.05 21.61
CA PRO A 564 16.00 -12.58 21.36
C PRO A 564 16.89 -13.80 21.11
N GLY A 565 17.17 -14.08 19.83
CA GLY A 565 18.30 -14.91 19.45
C GLY A 565 19.62 -14.32 19.96
N ILE A 566 20.73 -15.02 19.75
CA ILE A 566 22.07 -14.59 20.16
C ILE A 566 22.40 -13.24 19.51
N ARG A 567 22.60 -12.18 20.31
CA ARG A 567 22.89 -10.83 19.79
C ARG A 567 24.12 -10.19 20.39
N THR A 568 24.74 -10.80 21.39
CA THR A 568 26.01 -10.32 21.96
C THR A 568 27.17 -11.27 21.70
N ARG A 569 28.38 -10.73 21.73
CA ARG A 569 29.61 -11.53 21.67
C ARG A 569 29.65 -12.56 22.81
N ALA A 570 29.19 -12.18 24.00
CA ALA A 570 29.15 -13.04 25.18
C ALA A 570 28.19 -14.22 25.00
N GLU A 571 26.98 -13.99 24.50
CA GLU A 571 26.01 -15.06 24.19
C GLU A 571 26.55 -16.01 23.12
N PHE A 572 27.20 -15.47 22.08
CA PHE A 572 27.80 -16.28 21.02
C PHE A 572 28.95 -17.14 21.55
N GLN A 573 29.83 -16.58 22.39
CA GLN A 573 30.90 -17.33 23.04
C GLN A 573 30.35 -18.41 23.97
N ALA A 574 29.27 -18.14 24.70
CA ALA A 574 28.60 -19.14 25.52
C ALA A 574 28.01 -20.28 24.67
N LEU A 575 27.41 -19.95 23.51
CA LEU A 575 26.96 -20.96 22.55
C LEU A 575 28.12 -21.79 22.01
N LEU A 576 29.23 -21.17 21.62
CA LEU A 576 30.42 -21.90 21.14
C LEU A 576 31.02 -22.81 22.21
N ALA A 577 31.10 -22.35 23.46
CA ALA A 577 31.60 -23.16 24.56
C ALA A 577 30.70 -24.38 24.84
N ARG A 578 29.38 -24.22 24.70
CA ARG A 578 28.41 -25.32 24.78
C ARG A 578 28.57 -26.27 23.60
N MET A 579 28.60 -25.74 22.38
CA MET A 579 28.78 -26.52 21.17
C MET A 579 30.05 -27.38 21.23
N ARG A 580 31.18 -26.80 21.66
CA ARG A 580 32.44 -27.53 21.80
C ARG A 580 32.41 -28.65 22.83
N ARG A 581 31.55 -28.54 23.85
CA ARG A 581 31.38 -29.51 24.93
C ARG A 581 30.43 -30.64 24.55
N ASP A 582 29.29 -30.28 23.96
CA ASP A 582 28.15 -31.19 23.84
C ASP A 582 28.05 -31.86 22.46
N LEU A 583 28.71 -31.29 21.43
CA LEU A 583 28.72 -31.87 20.09
C LEU A 583 29.29 -33.30 20.07
N GLY A 584 30.36 -33.55 20.83
CA GLY A 584 30.99 -34.87 20.85
C GLY A 584 30.08 -35.99 21.37
N PRO A 585 29.53 -35.85 22.59
CA PRO A 585 28.51 -36.76 23.13
C PRO A 585 27.33 -36.97 22.17
N GLU A 586 26.81 -35.89 21.58
CA GLU A 586 25.65 -35.96 20.67
C GLU A 586 25.98 -36.70 19.37
N VAL A 587 27.13 -36.44 18.74
CA VAL A 587 27.58 -37.19 17.55
C VAL A 587 27.72 -38.68 17.86
N GLN A 588 28.25 -39.05 19.04
CA GLN A 588 28.36 -40.46 19.44
C GLN A 588 27.01 -41.12 19.68
N GLN A 589 26.10 -40.42 20.36
CA GLN A 589 24.75 -40.92 20.65
C GLN A 589 23.95 -41.12 19.35
N LEU A 590 23.95 -40.12 18.47
CA LEU A 590 23.32 -40.21 17.15
C LEU A 590 23.97 -41.29 16.30
N GLY A 591 25.30 -41.36 16.26
CA GLY A 591 26.04 -42.40 15.54
C GLY A 591 25.64 -43.81 15.99
N THR A 592 25.52 -44.04 17.30
CA THR A 592 25.09 -45.32 17.87
C THR A 592 23.66 -45.67 17.49
N ARG A 593 22.77 -44.66 17.50
CA ARG A 593 21.36 -44.85 17.12
C ARG A 593 21.22 -45.15 15.63
N VAL A 594 21.90 -44.39 14.78
CA VAL A 594 21.94 -44.62 13.32
C VAL A 594 22.54 -45.99 13.02
N ASP A 595 23.58 -46.42 13.72
CA ASP A 595 24.17 -47.76 13.59
C ASP A 595 23.16 -48.87 13.91
N ALA A 596 22.40 -48.73 15.00
CA ALA A 596 21.35 -49.67 15.37
C ALA A 596 20.21 -49.71 14.34
N VAL A 597 19.77 -48.55 13.85
CA VAL A 597 18.75 -48.43 12.79
C VAL A 597 19.21 -49.12 11.51
N LEU A 598 20.44 -48.87 11.06
CA LEU A 598 21.01 -49.48 9.85
C LEU A 598 21.20 -50.99 9.97
N LYS A 599 21.55 -51.50 11.17
CA LYS A 599 21.56 -52.95 11.44
C LYS A 599 20.17 -53.57 11.30
N ALA A 600 19.14 -52.92 11.86
CA ALA A 600 17.76 -53.38 11.74
C ALA A 600 17.29 -53.37 10.27
N ILE A 601 17.68 -52.36 9.50
CA ILE A 601 17.42 -52.28 8.06
C ILE A 601 18.10 -53.44 7.30
N LYS A 602 19.36 -53.75 7.62
CA LYS A 602 20.07 -54.89 7.01
C LYS A 602 19.31 -56.19 7.25
N GLN A 603 18.89 -56.45 8.48
CA GLN A 603 18.11 -57.63 8.84
C GLN A 603 16.77 -57.67 8.09
N LEU A 604 16.04 -56.56 8.08
CA LEU A 604 14.74 -56.46 7.43
C LEU A 604 14.83 -56.66 5.91
N ARG A 605 15.87 -56.13 5.24
CA ARG A 605 16.10 -56.38 3.81
C ARG A 605 16.29 -57.87 3.51
N ALA A 606 17.01 -58.60 4.36
CA ALA A 606 17.16 -60.05 4.21
C ALA A 606 15.79 -60.75 4.32
N GLU A 607 14.95 -60.34 5.27
CA GLU A 607 13.60 -60.89 5.47
C GLU A 607 12.60 -60.56 4.34
N LEU A 608 12.81 -59.44 3.63
CA LEU A 608 12.03 -58.98 2.47
C LEU A 608 12.40 -59.70 1.16
N THR A 609 13.30 -60.68 1.20
CA THR A 609 13.60 -61.55 0.05
C THR A 609 12.41 -62.49 -0.22
N PRO A 610 11.92 -62.64 -1.48
CA PRO A 610 10.71 -63.40 -1.76
C PRO A 610 10.96 -64.89 -1.50
N PRO A 611 10.08 -65.61 -0.78
CA PRO A 611 10.30 -67.02 -0.51
C PRO A 611 10.10 -67.93 -1.74
N LEU A 612 9.27 -67.56 -2.73
CA LEU A 612 9.01 -68.28 -4.00
C LEU A 612 8.36 -67.33 -5.03
N MET A 613 8.42 -67.63 -6.34
CA MET A 613 7.90 -66.76 -7.42
C MET A 613 6.35 -66.67 -7.38
N GLY A 614 5.80 -65.46 -7.18
CA GLY A 614 4.35 -65.17 -7.28
C GLY A 614 3.55 -65.02 -5.98
N PHE A 615 4.14 -65.26 -4.80
CA PHE A 615 3.45 -65.10 -3.51
C PHE A 615 3.41 -63.62 -3.08
N ALA A 616 2.21 -63.05 -2.94
CA ALA A 616 1.95 -61.72 -2.35
C ALA A 616 2.89 -60.59 -2.87
N THR A 617 3.19 -60.61 -4.18
CA THR A 617 4.17 -59.72 -4.81
C THR A 617 3.89 -58.25 -4.56
N ALA A 618 2.62 -57.83 -4.60
CA ALA A 618 2.20 -56.45 -4.37
C ALA A 618 2.45 -56.00 -2.92
N ASN A 619 2.15 -56.84 -1.92
CA ASN A 619 2.39 -56.54 -0.51
C ASN A 619 3.88 -56.46 -0.19
N LEU A 620 4.68 -57.37 -0.75
CA LEU A 620 6.13 -57.34 -0.61
C LEU A 620 6.75 -56.13 -1.32
N ALA A 621 6.22 -55.73 -2.48
CA ALA A 621 6.64 -54.51 -3.16
C ALA A 621 6.32 -53.26 -2.32
N ASP A 622 5.11 -53.16 -1.75
CA ASP A 622 4.75 -52.05 -0.84
C ASP A 622 5.62 -52.03 0.43
N ALA A 623 5.92 -53.20 1.01
CA ALA A 623 6.80 -53.27 2.19
C ALA A 623 8.24 -52.82 1.85
N ARG A 624 8.72 -53.07 0.63
CA ARG A 624 10.02 -52.56 0.15
C ARG A 624 9.97 -51.05 -0.10
N GLU A 625 8.93 -50.56 -0.78
CA GLU A 625 8.71 -49.13 -1.00
C GLU A 625 8.63 -48.39 0.34
N HIS A 626 7.96 -48.97 1.34
CA HIS A 626 7.89 -48.41 2.69
C HIS A 626 9.28 -48.33 3.35
N LEU A 627 10.11 -49.36 3.22
CA LEU A 627 11.49 -49.32 3.73
C LEU A 627 12.34 -48.27 3.01
N GLU A 628 12.22 -48.15 1.69
CA GLU A 628 12.91 -47.14 0.89
C GLU A 628 12.45 -45.73 1.23
N ALA A 629 11.17 -45.56 1.55
CA ALA A 629 10.62 -44.29 2.02
C ALA A 629 11.09 -43.92 3.44
N LEU A 630 11.45 -44.88 4.28
CA LEU A 630 12.05 -44.60 5.60
C LEU A 630 13.56 -44.32 5.50
N VAL A 631 14.24 -44.91 4.51
CA VAL A 631 15.70 -44.92 4.39
C VAL A 631 16.12 -44.55 2.97
N HIS A 632 16.32 -43.25 2.78
CA HIS A 632 16.73 -42.65 1.51
C HIS A 632 18.01 -41.80 1.71
N PRO A 633 18.68 -41.38 0.62
CA PRO A 633 19.85 -40.52 0.72
C PRO A 633 19.55 -39.23 1.50
N GLY A 634 20.24 -39.01 2.62
CA GLY A 634 20.05 -37.82 3.46
C GLY A 634 19.03 -37.97 4.61
N PHE A 635 18.41 -39.15 4.79
CA PHE A 635 17.32 -39.33 5.76
C PHE A 635 17.70 -38.92 7.20
N VAL A 636 18.96 -39.09 7.62
CA VAL A 636 19.39 -38.73 8.98
C VAL A 636 19.31 -37.22 9.23
N ALA A 637 19.71 -36.41 8.24
CA ALA A 637 19.64 -34.96 8.33
C ALA A 637 18.20 -34.45 8.26
N GLU A 638 17.37 -35.04 7.37
CA GLU A 638 15.98 -34.62 7.18
C GLU A 638 15.05 -35.00 8.34
N VAL A 639 15.23 -36.19 8.92
CA VAL A 639 14.33 -36.72 9.94
C VAL A 639 14.56 -36.08 11.31
N GLY A 640 15.82 -35.70 11.60
CA GLY A 640 16.22 -35.14 12.88
C GLY A 640 16.23 -36.16 14.04
N PHE A 641 16.81 -35.76 15.17
CA PHE A 641 17.05 -36.65 16.32
C PHE A 641 15.76 -37.22 16.93
N GLU A 642 14.77 -36.36 17.18
CA GLU A 642 13.55 -36.75 17.91
C GLU A 642 12.80 -37.85 17.17
N ARG A 643 12.72 -37.74 15.85
CA ARG A 643 12.02 -38.73 15.03
C ARG A 643 12.87 -39.98 14.79
N LEU A 644 14.20 -39.86 14.70
CA LEU A 644 15.11 -41.02 14.68
C LEU A 644 14.95 -41.92 15.92
N GLU A 645 14.47 -41.40 17.04
CA GLU A 645 14.12 -42.21 18.22
C GLU A 645 13.03 -43.24 17.95
N HIS A 646 12.11 -42.94 17.03
CA HIS A 646 10.99 -43.80 16.69
C HIS A 646 11.32 -44.79 15.57
N TYR A 647 12.45 -44.64 14.87
CA TYR A 647 12.84 -45.53 13.77
C TYR A 647 12.91 -47.01 14.18
N PRO A 648 13.50 -47.40 15.32
CA PRO A 648 13.46 -48.79 15.77
C PRO A 648 12.04 -49.36 15.85
N ARG A 649 11.07 -48.55 16.28
CA ARG A 649 9.65 -48.96 16.36
C ARG A 649 9.03 -49.12 14.97
N TYR A 650 9.28 -48.18 14.05
CA TYR A 650 8.75 -48.28 12.68
C TYR A 650 9.34 -49.48 11.93
N LEU A 651 10.64 -49.73 12.08
CA LEU A 651 11.31 -50.87 11.47
C LEU A 651 10.84 -52.20 12.08
N GLU A 652 10.64 -52.25 13.40
CA GLU A 652 10.08 -53.43 14.07
C GLU A 652 8.62 -53.68 13.66
N ALA A 653 7.82 -52.63 13.50
CA ALA A 653 6.46 -52.75 12.98
C ALA A 653 6.44 -53.32 11.55
N LEU A 654 7.36 -52.87 10.70
CA LEU A 654 7.51 -53.39 9.34
C LEU A 654 8.03 -54.84 9.34
N ARG A 655 8.94 -55.20 10.25
CA ARG A 655 9.41 -56.59 10.45
C ARG A 655 8.26 -57.50 10.85
N LEU A 656 7.47 -57.12 11.85
CA LEU A 656 6.28 -57.85 12.30
C LEU A 656 5.23 -57.95 11.19
N ARG A 657 5.06 -56.90 10.38
CA ARG A 657 4.20 -56.92 9.19
C ARG A 657 4.67 -58.00 8.21
N VAL A 658 5.95 -58.01 7.85
CA VAL A 658 6.53 -59.00 6.91
C VAL A 658 6.41 -60.42 7.44
N GLU A 659 6.61 -60.62 8.75
CA GLU A 659 6.41 -61.92 9.40
C GLU A 659 4.94 -62.39 9.33
N ARG A 660 3.99 -61.50 9.61
CA ARG A 660 2.55 -61.79 9.57
C ARG A 660 2.03 -61.97 8.15
N LEU A 661 2.56 -61.20 7.19
CA LEU A 661 2.29 -61.31 5.76
C LEU A 661 2.63 -62.72 5.25
N LYS A 662 3.73 -63.33 5.72
CA LYS A 662 4.10 -64.71 5.37
C LYS A 662 3.10 -65.75 5.90
N ARG A 663 2.37 -65.44 6.97
CA ARG A 663 1.38 -66.33 7.60
C ARG A 663 -0.02 -66.14 7.01
N ASP A 664 -0.45 -64.90 6.79
CA ASP A 664 -1.79 -64.55 6.28
C ASP A 664 -1.72 -63.32 5.34
N PRO A 665 -1.49 -63.54 4.04
CA PRO A 665 -1.44 -62.45 3.06
C PRO A 665 -2.75 -61.72 2.85
N GLY A 666 -3.90 -62.40 3.01
CA GLY A 666 -5.21 -61.80 2.81
C GLY A 666 -5.48 -60.71 3.85
N LYS A 667 -5.12 -60.96 5.10
CA LYS A 667 -5.26 -59.99 6.20
C LYS A 667 -4.30 -58.80 6.06
N ASP A 668 -3.07 -59.03 5.61
CA ASP A 668 -2.14 -57.92 5.29
C ASP A 668 -2.69 -57.06 4.15
N GLN A 669 -3.20 -57.70 3.09
CA GLN A 669 -3.78 -56.99 1.94
C GLN A 669 -4.95 -56.10 2.34
N ALA A 670 -5.85 -56.57 3.20
CA ALA A 670 -6.98 -55.76 3.69
C ALA A 670 -6.49 -54.49 4.41
N ARG A 671 -5.49 -54.63 5.31
CA ARG A 671 -4.89 -53.50 6.05
C ARG A 671 -4.10 -52.56 5.14
N LEU A 672 -3.41 -53.11 4.13
CA LEU A 672 -2.70 -52.32 3.13
C LEU A 672 -3.65 -51.41 2.35
N LEU A 673 -4.83 -51.92 1.98
CA LEU A 673 -5.86 -51.13 1.28
C LEU A 673 -6.41 -49.97 2.12
N GLU A 674 -6.31 -50.03 3.46
CA GLU A 674 -6.66 -48.90 4.34
C GLU A 674 -5.60 -47.79 4.33
N VAL A 675 -4.32 -48.14 4.14
CA VAL A 675 -3.19 -47.17 4.17
C VAL A 675 -2.95 -46.50 2.82
N GLN A 676 -3.08 -47.27 1.73
CA GLN A 676 -2.73 -46.85 0.36
C GLN A 676 -3.34 -45.51 -0.09
N PRO A 677 -4.63 -45.20 0.14
CA PRO A 677 -5.22 -43.93 -0.28
C PRO A 677 -4.55 -42.72 0.38
N PHE A 678 -4.20 -42.85 1.66
CA PHE A 678 -3.51 -41.80 2.40
C PHE A 678 -2.06 -41.66 1.93
N TRP A 679 -1.33 -42.77 1.81
CA TRP A 679 0.07 -42.73 1.39
C TRP A 679 0.25 -42.09 0.00
N ARG A 680 -0.57 -42.47 -0.99
CA ARG A 680 -0.52 -41.87 -2.35
C ARG A 680 -0.82 -40.37 -2.37
N THR A 681 -1.71 -39.91 -1.50
CA THR A 681 -2.05 -38.49 -1.40
C THR A 681 -0.91 -37.71 -0.74
N CYS A 682 -0.31 -38.26 0.31
CA CYS A 682 0.87 -37.69 0.95
C CYS A 682 2.05 -37.57 -0.03
N GLN A 683 2.31 -38.61 -0.84
CA GLN A 683 3.37 -38.58 -1.85
C GLN A 683 3.19 -37.44 -2.87
N ARG A 684 1.96 -37.21 -3.35
CA ARG A 684 1.66 -36.09 -4.26
C ARG A 684 1.89 -34.73 -3.59
N LEU A 685 1.50 -34.58 -2.33
CA LEU A 685 1.72 -33.34 -1.57
C LEU A 685 3.20 -33.09 -1.34
N MET A 686 3.98 -34.12 -1.00
CA MET A 686 5.44 -34.00 -0.82
C MET A 686 6.14 -33.58 -2.12
N GLN A 687 5.66 -34.02 -3.29
CA GLN A 687 6.18 -33.58 -4.58
C GLN A 687 5.79 -32.14 -4.93
N ALA A 688 4.56 -31.74 -4.61
CA ALA A 688 4.07 -30.39 -4.90
C ALA A 688 4.62 -29.31 -3.94
N ARG A 689 4.88 -29.70 -2.68
CA ARG A 689 5.30 -28.81 -1.58
C ARG A 689 6.49 -29.43 -0.81
N PRO A 690 7.68 -29.54 -1.44
CA PRO A 690 8.84 -30.13 -0.80
C PRO A 690 9.31 -29.29 0.41
N GLY A 691 9.56 -29.96 1.55
CA GLY A 691 10.03 -29.31 2.79
C GLY A 691 8.94 -28.56 3.58
N ASP A 692 7.67 -28.77 3.25
CA ASP A 692 6.55 -28.20 3.99
C ASP A 692 6.32 -28.93 5.33
N PRO A 693 6.42 -28.24 6.49
CA PRO A 693 6.28 -28.87 7.80
C PRO A 693 4.93 -29.55 8.02
N GLU A 694 3.85 -29.04 7.41
CA GLU A 694 2.51 -29.60 7.56
C GLU A 694 2.37 -30.93 6.79
N VAL A 695 3.01 -31.01 5.63
CA VAL A 695 3.08 -32.23 4.81
C VAL A 695 3.97 -33.28 5.48
N GLU A 696 5.09 -32.86 6.09
CA GLU A 696 5.94 -33.77 6.87
C GLU A 696 5.21 -34.32 8.10
N ALA A 697 4.47 -33.48 8.83
CA ALA A 697 3.65 -33.94 9.95
C ALA A 697 2.62 -34.98 9.52
N LEU A 698 1.99 -34.79 8.35
CA LEU A 698 1.06 -35.74 7.77
C LEU A 698 1.72 -37.08 7.42
N ARG A 699 2.92 -37.07 6.84
CA ARG A 699 3.72 -38.27 6.56
C ARG A 699 3.92 -39.10 7.83
N TRP A 700 4.35 -38.46 8.92
CA TRP A 700 4.61 -39.15 10.18
C TRP A 700 3.34 -39.71 10.83
N LEU A 701 2.21 -39.02 10.69
CA LEU A 701 0.93 -39.54 11.15
C LEU A 701 0.52 -40.84 10.40
N ILE A 702 0.88 -40.96 9.12
CA ILE A 702 0.68 -42.20 8.35
C ILE A 702 1.58 -43.32 8.87
N GLU A 703 2.82 -43.03 9.29
CA GLU A 703 3.69 -44.02 9.93
C GLU A 703 3.10 -44.54 11.24
N GLU A 704 2.54 -43.65 12.09
CA GLU A 704 1.80 -44.07 13.28
C GLU A 704 0.61 -44.98 12.94
N PHE A 705 -0.11 -44.65 11.87
CA PHE A 705 -1.24 -45.47 11.42
C PHE A 705 -0.80 -46.86 10.96
N ARG A 706 0.32 -46.96 10.24
CA ARG A 706 0.93 -48.24 9.87
C ARG A 706 1.27 -49.06 11.11
N VAL A 707 1.88 -48.46 12.14
CA VAL A 707 2.14 -49.16 13.42
C VAL A 707 0.83 -49.65 14.05
N SER A 708 -0.20 -48.80 14.11
CA SER A 708 -1.51 -49.15 14.70
C SER A 708 -2.24 -50.28 13.97
N LEU A 709 -2.02 -50.46 12.66
CA LEU A 709 -2.67 -51.52 11.88
C LEU A 709 -1.86 -52.81 11.90
N PHE A 710 -0.55 -52.74 11.71
CA PHE A 710 0.29 -53.91 11.48
C PHE A 710 0.94 -54.45 12.76
N ALA A 711 1.16 -53.61 13.77
CA ALA A 711 1.91 -53.96 14.98
C ALA A 711 1.34 -53.26 16.24
N GLN A 712 0.07 -53.52 16.55
CA GLN A 712 -0.66 -52.93 17.69
C GLN A 712 0.06 -53.04 19.04
N GLU A 713 0.80 -54.13 19.26
CA GLU A 713 1.57 -54.37 20.49
C GLU A 713 2.70 -53.37 20.75
N LEU A 714 3.18 -52.65 19.73
CA LEU A 714 4.26 -51.67 19.87
C LEU A 714 3.77 -50.30 20.35
N GLY A 715 2.47 -50.03 20.28
CA GLY A 715 1.89 -48.72 20.58
C GLY A 715 2.25 -47.62 19.59
N THR A 716 1.49 -46.52 19.63
CA THR A 716 1.75 -45.32 18.79
C THR A 716 2.29 -44.17 19.64
N ALA A 717 3.14 -43.32 19.06
CA ALA A 717 3.67 -42.14 19.76
C ALA A 717 2.59 -41.07 19.96
N GLU A 718 1.60 -41.04 19.07
CA GLU A 718 0.41 -40.21 19.20
C GLU A 718 -0.88 -40.97 18.80
N PRO A 719 -2.06 -40.56 19.29
CA PRO A 719 -3.32 -41.21 18.93
C PRO A 719 -3.64 -41.01 17.44
N VAL A 720 -3.82 -42.10 16.69
CA VAL A 720 -4.05 -42.06 15.24
C VAL A 720 -5.26 -42.87 14.82
N SER A 721 -5.95 -42.42 13.76
CA SER A 721 -7.03 -43.15 13.09
C SER A 721 -7.19 -42.64 11.65
N ALA A 722 -7.82 -43.44 10.79
CA ALA A 722 -8.14 -43.03 9.41
C ALA A 722 -8.92 -41.69 9.36
N LYS A 723 -9.86 -41.48 10.28
CA LYS A 723 -10.65 -40.23 10.39
C LYS A 723 -9.77 -39.02 10.72
N ARG A 724 -8.76 -39.19 11.58
CA ARG A 724 -7.83 -38.12 11.96
C ARG A 724 -6.90 -37.75 10.80
N ILE A 725 -6.41 -38.74 10.05
CA ILE A 725 -5.59 -38.50 8.85
C ILE A 725 -6.40 -37.78 7.78
N ALA A 726 -7.63 -38.22 7.49
CA ALA A 726 -8.49 -37.57 6.50
C ALA A 726 -8.73 -36.09 6.82
N LYS A 727 -9.06 -35.77 8.09
CA LYS A 727 -9.23 -34.38 8.53
C LYS A 727 -7.95 -33.55 8.36
N ARG A 728 -6.78 -34.11 8.69
CA ARG A 728 -5.51 -33.40 8.53
C ARG A 728 -5.18 -33.19 7.05
N MET A 729 -5.50 -34.15 6.18
CA MET A 729 -5.33 -34.00 4.73
C MET A 729 -6.18 -32.89 4.13
N GLU A 730 -7.45 -32.76 4.55
CA GLU A 730 -8.31 -31.65 4.12
C GLU A 730 -7.72 -30.29 4.50
N GLN A 731 -7.10 -30.18 5.67
CA GLN A 731 -6.46 -28.94 6.14
C GLN A 731 -5.17 -28.59 5.39
N VAL A 732 -4.43 -29.60 4.91
CA VAL A 732 -3.15 -29.40 4.20
C VAL A 732 -3.35 -29.27 2.69
N GLY A 733 -4.44 -29.86 2.16
CA GLY A 733 -4.76 -29.88 0.73
C GLY A 733 -5.71 -28.77 0.25
N GLY A 734 -6.40 -28.08 1.16
CA GLY A 734 -7.07 -26.80 0.90
C GLY A 734 -6.09 -25.65 0.98
#